data_AF-A0A7C3VFW0-F1
#
_entry.id   AF-A0A7C3VFW0-F1
#
_cell.length_a   1.000
_cell.length_b   1.000
_cell.length_c   1.000
_cell.angle_alpha   90.00
_cell.angle_beta   90.00
_cell.angle_gamma   90.00
#
_symmetry.space_group_name_H-M   'P 1'
#
loop_
_entity.id
_entity.type
_entity.pdbx_description
1 polymer ?
#
loop_
_entity_poly.entity_id
_entity_poly.type
_entity_poly.pdbx_seq_one_letter_code
_entity_poly.pdbx_strand_id
1 'polypeptide(L)'
;MKLPINPRSSGNKQPKLPKISSSISLIVKGLFWFLNLGFLIAATLGMLPAAFSWGNNNDLFYTSLVLFTLSSSICTGCYLWLSRQTTRKIPSQLGAMPDIFLVGNLTFYGLNLAIKFSPITVDSPTINLYLSLIGVFITAVGVLALWGWRRWQNKINPNNLVRENPLGAAAIHGFLFAINATIWKMALSPDIFSQEGSIEWIIISLILIATVMIVSCLGWQMRHQPVKLWQLMMGVEGPVFLLSLLWLVLWFDPNLPSITTLLDNRGVALILGSIIICIIAFPLELYQGYLQRYPMLASLQMIFHSIMPGIGVYWGLFLLFYTVPVAIFIGPQFLLMTWVESFLQMWMWQPWWMSVLAVIFWISALFFLFLPWGIAQSYIKSSQRVFTAFSRQYGRPMTTAISLVVLTAWMTLALASRQPQIEAFNLLSTPANTDSAKQELIAKSEKIRQGLLAAYLHPYRYLFAGQDDRHIRDIYTSIPFLPENTGEFLQGFYNHLIAPFLYGGSRDDIKTSARLYAEFFDTPIQKAERKEIQRVLEATGNLDDAKAGVLNIDQKKVWLREQQVTVQPHGDWADVELYEFYQNKTNNVEEVLYYFNLPESAVLTGVWLGDNNNREKRFPFKVSTRGAAQRVYNSQVQRERPIDPALLEQVGPRQYRLRAFPVPVPLSSWEREQGVERPTEMHLWLTYKVMRQEKGWPMPKLAEKRNIFWNRETVRLQNGAEIKFPQDDWLPEFIPAAGEFKPELHQVNLAGGDRVTAKPLAIDNYALPQGKRLALVVDGSRSMGTHRQELKTSFKWVQEVFATRSDVDIYFTAATVSQPQRWDEMGQFNADKVTFYGTLQLQDMLSQFEKLRGNTAYDGIVLVTDDGSYELADDHKDLPKLAAPLWLVHLGGMPKAYDDGILSVIAASDGGVAADIAEALQRMAAEGDLDDNVVNVVDGYAWVVEKAAGENLADAGFAPLAARQLIESLRPEEDGEKIGKLDAVNAIAQKYAIVTPYSSMIVLVNDAQREALKRAEAQANRFDRAVEDGEELLDQINGVGVSVPEPGLIIGLGAITFIGIMRRRRYKGS
;
A
#
# COMPACT_ATOMS: atom_id res chain seq x y z
N MET A 1 -36.04 -56.93 -70.84
CA MET A 1 -37.34 -56.22 -70.85
C MET A 1 -37.08 -54.75 -71.12
N LYS A 2 -37.62 -54.28 -72.26
CA LYS A 2 -37.66 -52.94 -72.91
C LYS A 2 -36.83 -51.79 -72.31
N LEU A 3 -35.98 -51.05 -73.01
CA LEU A 3 -35.33 -51.09 -74.35
C LEU A 3 -34.31 -49.92 -74.35
N PRO A 4 -33.14 -49.98 -75.03
CA PRO A 4 -32.13 -48.90 -75.00
C PRO A 4 -31.73 -48.35 -76.40
N ILE A 5 -30.86 -47.31 -76.41
CA ILE A 5 -29.84 -46.93 -77.45
C ILE A 5 -30.18 -45.87 -78.55
N ASN A 6 -29.69 -44.62 -78.31
CA ASN A 6 -28.66 -43.83 -79.08
C ASN A 6 -29.01 -43.16 -80.48
N PRO A 7 -28.14 -42.31 -81.11
CA PRO A 7 -27.87 -40.86 -80.90
C PRO A 7 -27.79 -39.94 -82.17
N ARG A 8 -27.29 -38.68 -81.97
CA ARG A 8 -26.64 -37.65 -82.87
C ARG A 8 -27.49 -36.44 -83.31
N SER A 9 -27.21 -35.21 -82.81
CA SER A 9 -26.29 -34.12 -83.29
C SER A 9 -26.88 -33.29 -84.45
N SER A 10 -26.76 -31.97 -84.62
CA SER A 10 -26.17 -30.82 -83.89
C SER A 10 -26.43 -29.54 -84.72
N GLY A 11 -26.55 -28.37 -84.07
CA GLY A 11 -26.07 -27.08 -84.60
C GLY A 11 -27.07 -25.92 -84.66
N ASN A 12 -26.81 -24.80 -83.95
CA ASN A 12 -26.69 -23.46 -84.54
C ASN A 12 -26.11 -22.39 -83.58
N LYS A 13 -25.49 -21.34 -84.14
CA LYS A 13 -24.74 -20.20 -83.52
C LYS A 13 -25.61 -18.96 -83.24
N GLN A 14 -25.12 -18.02 -82.38
CA GLN A 14 -25.44 -16.57 -82.39
C GLN A 14 -24.38 -15.68 -81.61
N PRO A 15 -24.38 -14.32 -81.72
CA PRO A 15 -23.17 -13.47 -81.96
C PRO A 15 -22.64 -12.56 -80.81
N LYS A 16 -21.60 -11.73 -81.08
CA LYS A 16 -20.81 -10.86 -80.16
C LYS A 16 -21.09 -9.34 -80.30
N LEU A 17 -20.83 -8.57 -79.22
CA LEU A 17 -20.83 -7.08 -79.08
C LEU A 17 -19.46 -6.51 -78.56
N PRO A 18 -19.14 -5.20 -78.70
CA PRO A 18 -17.79 -4.63 -78.53
C PRO A 18 -17.47 -4.04 -77.13
N LYS A 19 -16.17 -3.80 -76.83
CA LYS A 19 -15.62 -3.36 -75.52
C LYS A 19 -15.14 -1.90 -75.51
N ILE A 20 -15.48 -1.17 -74.43
CA ILE A 20 -14.92 0.12 -74.00
C ILE A 20 -14.13 -0.13 -72.70
N SER A 21 -12.78 -0.10 -72.72
CA SER A 21 -12.00 -0.27 -71.47
C SER A 21 -10.61 0.38 -71.42
N SER A 22 -10.19 1.15 -72.42
CA SER A 22 -8.81 1.69 -72.46
C SER A 22 -8.63 3.03 -71.75
N SER A 23 -9.65 3.90 -71.69
CA SER A 23 -9.49 5.27 -71.18
C SER A 23 -9.43 5.39 -69.65
N ILE A 24 -10.02 4.46 -68.90
CA ILE A 24 -10.04 4.49 -67.41
C ILE A 24 -8.67 4.12 -66.82
N SER A 25 -7.87 3.30 -67.51
CA SER A 25 -6.56 2.85 -67.03
C SER A 25 -5.50 3.96 -67.03
N LEU A 26 -5.63 4.93 -67.95
CA LEU A 26 -4.66 6.03 -68.06
C LEU A 26 -4.85 7.07 -66.95
N ILE A 27 -6.10 7.36 -66.58
CA ILE A 27 -6.47 8.34 -65.53
C ILE A 27 -5.99 7.87 -64.14
N VAL A 28 -6.14 6.56 -63.85
CA VAL A 28 -5.69 5.97 -62.57
C VAL A 28 -4.16 5.98 -62.43
N LYS A 29 -3.42 5.85 -63.53
CA LYS A 29 -1.95 5.91 -63.52
C LYS A 29 -1.42 7.34 -63.35
N GLY A 30 -2.09 8.34 -63.92
CA GLY A 30 -1.77 9.75 -63.72
C GLY A 30 -1.98 10.21 -62.27
N LEU A 31 -3.09 9.79 -61.65
CA LEU A 31 -3.40 10.12 -60.25
C LEU A 31 -2.36 9.55 -59.26
N PHE A 32 -1.84 8.34 -59.55
CA PHE A 32 -0.86 7.64 -58.71
C PHE A 32 0.55 8.29 -58.75
N TRP A 33 0.92 8.90 -59.88
CA TRP A 33 2.20 9.61 -60.02
C TRP A 33 2.16 10.97 -59.29
N PHE A 34 1.01 11.66 -59.35
CA PHE A 34 0.79 12.94 -58.65
C PHE A 34 0.78 12.78 -57.11
N LEU A 35 0.21 11.68 -56.59
CA LEU A 35 0.18 11.33 -55.16
C LEU A 35 1.57 11.13 -54.54
N ASN A 36 2.51 10.52 -55.27
CA ASN A 36 3.87 10.28 -54.78
C ASN A 36 4.73 11.56 -54.80
N LEU A 37 4.49 12.46 -55.76
CA LEU A 37 5.18 13.74 -55.84
C LEU A 37 4.72 14.71 -54.73
N GLY A 38 3.42 14.74 -54.42
CA GLY A 38 2.87 15.56 -53.33
C GLY A 38 3.34 15.13 -51.93
N PHE A 39 3.46 13.83 -51.69
CA PHE A 39 3.97 13.28 -50.43
C PHE A 39 5.45 13.64 -50.17
N LEU A 40 6.27 13.66 -51.23
CA LEU A 40 7.67 14.04 -51.16
C LEU A 40 7.87 15.55 -50.86
N ILE A 41 6.99 16.40 -51.39
CA ILE A 41 7.01 17.86 -51.19
C ILE A 41 6.54 18.23 -49.77
N ALA A 42 5.51 17.56 -49.24
CA ALA A 42 5.01 17.82 -47.88
C ALA A 42 5.99 17.38 -46.78
N ALA A 43 6.70 16.27 -47.00
CA ALA A 43 7.72 15.77 -46.07
C ALA A 43 9.00 16.62 -46.05
N THR A 44 9.30 17.32 -47.15
CA THR A 44 10.48 18.20 -47.24
C THR A 44 10.23 19.63 -46.73
N LEU A 45 8.97 20.08 -46.65
CA LEU A 45 8.61 21.44 -46.21
C LEU A 45 8.26 21.58 -44.71
N GLY A 46 8.33 20.51 -43.91
CA GLY A 46 8.26 20.62 -42.45
C GLY A 46 6.95 21.16 -41.85
N MET A 47 5.81 21.03 -42.55
CA MET A 47 4.53 21.65 -42.14
C MET A 47 3.71 20.88 -41.08
N LEU A 48 4.16 19.72 -40.61
CA LEU A 48 3.45 18.89 -39.63
C LEU A 48 3.37 19.42 -38.18
N PRO A 49 4.31 20.24 -37.64
CA PRO A 49 4.23 20.68 -36.24
C PRO A 49 3.26 21.84 -35.98
N ALA A 50 2.88 22.62 -36.99
CA ALA A 50 2.14 23.88 -36.77
C ALA A 50 0.63 23.71 -36.57
N ALA A 51 0.05 22.55 -36.91
CA ALA A 51 -1.41 22.34 -36.86
C ALA A 51 -1.95 21.89 -35.48
N PHE A 52 -1.08 21.62 -34.50
CA PHE A 52 -1.47 21.02 -33.21
C PHE A 52 -1.26 21.92 -31.98
N SER A 53 -0.93 23.21 -32.13
CA SER A 53 -0.69 24.12 -30.99
C SER A 53 -1.91 24.96 -30.58
N TRP A 54 -3.08 24.34 -30.41
CA TRP A 54 -4.23 25.02 -29.78
C TRP A 54 -4.95 24.05 -28.83
N GLY A 55 -4.62 24.14 -27.53
CA GLY A 55 -5.30 23.43 -26.43
C GLY A 55 -4.34 22.73 -25.46
N ASN A 56 -4.31 23.21 -24.21
CA ASN A 56 -3.39 22.78 -23.14
C ASN A 56 -3.81 21.46 -22.45
N ASN A 57 -4.24 20.44 -23.23
CA ASN A 57 -4.65 19.14 -22.69
C ASN A 57 -3.73 18.02 -23.21
N ASN A 58 -2.82 17.58 -22.34
CA ASN A 58 -1.90 16.47 -22.62
C ASN A 58 -2.63 15.14 -22.91
N ASP A 59 -3.86 14.96 -22.40
CA ASP A 59 -4.68 13.76 -22.61
C ASP A 59 -5.01 13.51 -24.08
N LEU A 60 -5.23 14.56 -24.87
CA LEU A 60 -5.53 14.45 -26.30
C LEU A 60 -4.31 13.96 -27.10
N PHE A 61 -3.09 14.29 -26.68
CA PHE A 61 -1.87 13.87 -27.36
C PHE A 61 -1.59 12.37 -27.17
N TYR A 62 -1.73 11.86 -25.94
CA TYR A 62 -1.54 10.43 -25.63
C TYR A 62 -2.65 9.55 -26.21
N THR A 63 -3.91 10.01 -26.17
CA THR A 63 -5.04 9.29 -26.79
C THR A 63 -4.87 9.20 -28.31
N SER A 64 -4.41 10.28 -28.95
CA SER A 64 -4.13 10.32 -30.39
C SER A 64 -2.97 9.40 -30.80
N LEU A 65 -1.95 9.27 -29.95
CA LEU A 65 -0.79 8.41 -30.18
C LEU A 65 -1.12 6.92 -30.04
N VAL A 66 -1.91 6.55 -29.04
CA VAL A 66 -2.39 5.17 -28.86
C VAL A 66 -3.27 4.76 -30.04
N LEU A 67 -4.18 5.64 -30.48
CA LEU A 67 -4.99 5.45 -31.69
C LEU A 67 -4.14 5.35 -32.96
N PHE A 68 -3.03 6.09 -33.06
CA PHE A 68 -2.09 6.03 -34.19
C PHE A 68 -1.29 4.72 -34.22
N THR A 69 -0.91 4.19 -33.06
CA THR A 69 -0.20 2.90 -32.96
C THR A 69 -1.14 1.73 -33.27
N LEU A 70 -2.39 1.80 -32.77
CA LEU A 70 -3.50 0.88 -33.07
C LEU A 70 -3.86 0.83 -34.56
N SER A 71 -3.94 2.01 -35.19
CA SER A 71 -4.12 2.21 -36.62
C SER A 71 -3.11 1.41 -37.47
N SER A 72 -1.83 1.46 -37.10
CA SER A 72 -0.75 0.89 -37.90
C SER A 72 -0.72 -0.66 -37.91
N SER A 73 -1.07 -1.30 -36.79
CA SER A 73 -1.11 -2.76 -36.65
C SER A 73 -2.27 -3.37 -37.43
N ILE A 74 -3.44 -2.74 -37.34
CA ILE A 74 -4.65 -3.13 -38.10
C ILE A 74 -4.42 -2.93 -39.61
N CYS A 75 -3.76 -1.83 -40.01
CA CYS A 75 -3.38 -1.58 -41.40
C CYS A 75 -2.46 -2.67 -41.98
N THR A 76 -1.57 -3.26 -41.18
CA THR A 76 -0.65 -4.31 -41.65
C THR A 76 -1.39 -5.61 -41.98
N GLY A 77 -2.38 -5.98 -41.18
CA GLY A 77 -3.27 -7.13 -41.47
C GLY A 77 -4.17 -6.89 -42.70
N CYS A 78 -4.76 -5.70 -42.82
CA CYS A 78 -5.63 -5.33 -43.94
C CYS A 78 -4.86 -5.16 -45.27
N TYR A 79 -3.64 -4.64 -45.24
CA TYR A 79 -2.77 -4.50 -46.42
C TYR A 79 -2.44 -5.86 -47.05
N LEU A 80 -2.18 -6.87 -46.22
CA LEU A 80 -1.94 -8.25 -46.68
C LEU A 80 -3.19 -8.90 -47.29
N TRP A 81 -4.39 -8.46 -46.88
CA TRP A 81 -5.66 -8.93 -47.43
C TRP A 81 -6.02 -8.25 -48.77
N LEU A 82 -5.86 -6.93 -48.89
CA LEU A 82 -6.21 -6.13 -50.08
C LEU A 82 -5.27 -6.35 -51.28
N SER A 83 -3.97 -6.54 -51.08
CA SER A 83 -2.99 -6.72 -52.17
C SER A 83 -3.25 -7.95 -53.07
N ARG A 84 -4.11 -8.88 -52.61
CA ARG A 84 -4.45 -10.12 -53.32
C ARG A 84 -5.63 -9.98 -54.29
N GLN A 85 -6.45 -8.93 -54.18
CA GLN A 85 -7.62 -8.70 -55.05
C GLN A 85 -7.23 -8.11 -56.42
N THR A 86 -6.11 -7.39 -56.51
CA THR A 86 -5.71 -6.62 -57.70
C THR A 86 -4.79 -7.36 -58.69
N THR A 87 -4.33 -8.57 -58.40
CA THR A 87 -3.29 -9.27 -59.18
C THR A 87 -3.77 -10.42 -60.06
N ARG A 88 -5.03 -10.39 -60.55
CA ARG A 88 -5.52 -11.34 -61.57
C ARG A 88 -5.96 -10.64 -62.85
N LYS A 89 -4.99 -10.29 -63.70
CA LYS A 89 -4.97 -10.33 -65.18
C LYS A 89 -4.14 -9.18 -65.76
N ILE A 90 -2.91 -9.47 -66.19
CA ILE A 90 -2.18 -8.69 -67.20
C ILE A 90 -1.43 -9.68 -68.11
N PRO A 91 -1.59 -9.65 -69.45
CA PRO A 91 -0.76 -10.42 -70.37
C PRO A 91 0.56 -9.69 -70.66
N SER A 92 1.63 -10.46 -70.75
CA SER A 92 3.00 -10.03 -71.05
C SER A 92 3.22 -9.80 -72.54
N GLN A 93 3.39 -8.55 -72.97
CA GLN A 93 4.12 -8.21 -74.20
C GLN A 93 4.75 -6.83 -74.07
N LEU A 94 6.09 -6.80 -74.04
CA LEU A 94 7.00 -5.87 -74.73
C LEU A 94 8.39 -6.01 -74.10
N GLY A 95 9.38 -6.29 -74.95
CA GLY A 95 10.76 -6.57 -74.56
C GLY A 95 11.66 -5.35 -74.57
N ALA A 96 12.82 -5.56 -73.93
CA ALA A 96 14.16 -5.01 -74.18
C ALA A 96 14.39 -3.48 -74.15
N MET A 97 15.10 -2.98 -73.11
CA MET A 97 16.39 -2.24 -73.18
C MET A 97 16.87 -1.78 -71.76
N PRO A 98 18.14 -1.34 -71.56
CA PRO A 98 19.06 -1.92 -70.57
C PRO A 98 19.29 -1.16 -69.24
N ASP A 99 19.87 -1.90 -68.29
CA ASP A 99 20.45 -1.47 -67.01
C ASP A 99 21.55 -0.42 -67.16
N ILE A 100 21.29 0.84 -66.81
CA ILE A 100 22.29 1.79 -66.29
C ILE A 100 21.56 2.74 -65.31
N PHE A 101 22.17 2.98 -64.13
CA PHE A 101 21.73 3.79 -62.97
C PHE A 101 21.02 3.04 -61.83
N LEU A 102 21.77 2.32 -60.99
CA LEU A 102 21.74 2.49 -59.52
C LEU A 102 22.79 1.59 -58.81
N VAL A 103 24.05 2.02 -58.70
CA VAL A 103 25.03 1.43 -57.74
C VAL A 103 25.77 2.50 -56.92
N GLY A 104 25.38 3.78 -57.01
CA GLY A 104 26.22 4.88 -56.50
C GLY A 104 25.96 5.44 -55.10
N ASN A 105 24.76 5.36 -54.50
CA ASN A 105 24.38 6.37 -53.49
C ASN A 105 23.74 5.92 -52.17
N LEU A 106 23.85 4.65 -51.77
CA LEU A 106 23.28 4.18 -50.49
C LEU A 106 24.30 3.74 -49.43
N THR A 107 25.59 3.75 -49.73
CA THR A 107 26.64 3.30 -48.80
C THR A 107 27.32 4.43 -48.03
N PHE A 108 27.04 5.71 -48.30
CA PHE A 108 27.79 6.83 -47.72
C PHE A 108 27.12 7.58 -46.56
N TYR A 109 25.82 7.38 -46.31
CA TYR A 109 25.12 8.05 -45.20
C TYR A 109 24.95 7.20 -43.93
N GLY A 110 25.18 5.88 -44.00
CA GLY A 110 24.99 4.97 -42.86
C GLY A 110 26.18 4.85 -41.91
N LEU A 111 27.37 5.33 -42.30
CA LEU A 111 28.60 5.06 -41.52
C LEU A 111 29.08 6.23 -40.66
N ASN A 112 28.50 7.43 -40.78
CA ASN A 112 28.97 8.64 -40.09
C ASN A 112 28.16 9.07 -38.86
N LEU A 113 27.12 8.33 -38.46
CA LEU A 113 26.37 8.63 -37.22
C LEU A 113 26.78 7.76 -36.02
N ALA A 114 27.76 6.87 -36.18
CA ALA A 114 28.24 5.96 -35.12
C ALA A 114 29.42 6.52 -34.31
N ILE A 115 29.90 7.74 -34.59
CA ILE A 115 30.99 8.38 -33.84
C ILE A 115 30.56 9.79 -33.40
N LYS A 116 29.63 9.86 -32.45
CA LYS A 116 29.45 10.95 -31.47
C LYS A 116 28.24 10.66 -30.57
N PHE A 117 28.35 9.63 -29.75
CA PHE A 117 27.54 9.53 -28.54
C PHE A 117 28.50 9.26 -27.38
N SER A 118 28.68 10.28 -26.55
CA SER A 118 29.34 10.15 -25.24
C SER A 118 28.56 9.13 -24.40
N PRO A 119 29.21 8.29 -23.59
CA PRO A 119 28.50 7.39 -22.69
C PRO A 119 27.80 8.24 -21.62
N ILE A 120 26.47 8.19 -21.58
CA ILE A 120 25.72 8.63 -20.40
C ILE A 120 25.92 7.54 -19.35
N THR A 121 26.91 7.71 -18.48
CA THR A 121 27.02 6.95 -17.24
C THR A 121 25.97 7.47 -16.27
N VAL A 122 24.91 6.70 -16.06
CA VAL A 122 23.98 6.92 -14.94
C VAL A 122 24.53 6.14 -13.76
N ASP A 123 24.69 6.77 -12.59
CA ASP A 123 25.23 6.20 -11.34
C ASP A 123 24.25 5.22 -10.65
N SER A 124 23.53 4.43 -11.46
CA SER A 124 22.66 3.36 -10.99
C SER A 124 23.08 2.05 -11.65
N PRO A 125 23.65 1.10 -10.89
CA PRO A 125 23.99 -0.24 -11.38
C PRO A 125 22.78 -0.96 -11.99
N THR A 126 21.59 -0.67 -11.47
CA THR A 126 20.30 -1.19 -11.94
C THR A 126 19.99 -0.68 -13.33
N ILE A 127 20.08 0.63 -13.59
CA ILE A 127 19.82 1.22 -14.92
C ILE A 127 20.80 0.66 -15.97
N ASN A 128 22.08 0.51 -15.63
CA ASN A 128 23.07 -0.08 -16.55
C ASN A 128 22.81 -1.57 -16.85
N LEU A 129 22.33 -2.34 -15.86
CA LEU A 129 21.90 -3.72 -16.05
C LEU A 129 20.66 -3.80 -16.96
N TYR A 130 19.69 -2.90 -16.79
CA TYR A 130 18.49 -2.83 -17.64
C TYR A 130 18.82 -2.43 -19.08
N LEU A 131 19.65 -1.42 -19.29
CA LEU A 131 20.12 -1.03 -20.63
C LEU A 131 20.87 -2.19 -21.31
N SER A 132 21.63 -2.96 -20.54
CA SER A 132 22.32 -4.17 -21.03
C SER A 132 21.35 -5.29 -21.41
N LEU A 133 20.32 -5.56 -20.60
CA LEU A 133 19.29 -6.56 -20.88
C LEU A 133 18.42 -6.17 -22.09
N ILE A 134 18.10 -4.88 -22.26
CA ILE A 134 17.44 -4.34 -23.44
C ILE A 134 18.32 -4.54 -24.67
N GLY A 135 19.62 -4.25 -24.58
CA GLY A 135 20.60 -4.53 -25.63
C GLY A 135 20.65 -6.01 -26.02
N VAL A 136 20.61 -6.93 -25.05
CA VAL A 136 20.59 -8.38 -25.28
C VAL A 136 19.28 -8.83 -25.95
N PHE A 137 18.13 -8.32 -25.51
CA PHE A 137 16.83 -8.63 -26.11
C PHE A 137 16.75 -8.14 -27.56
N ILE A 138 17.19 -6.91 -27.83
CA ILE A 138 17.27 -6.33 -29.19
C ILE A 138 18.19 -7.16 -30.08
N THR A 139 19.34 -7.59 -29.56
CA THR A 139 20.28 -8.44 -30.31
C THR A 139 19.63 -9.79 -30.61
N ALA A 140 18.90 -10.40 -29.67
CA ALA A 140 18.20 -11.65 -29.88
C ALA A 140 17.06 -11.54 -30.91
N VAL A 141 16.29 -10.44 -30.87
CA VAL A 141 15.23 -10.15 -31.85
C VAL A 141 15.82 -9.87 -33.24
N GLY A 142 16.89 -9.09 -33.34
CA GLY A 142 17.62 -8.84 -34.58
C GLY A 142 18.19 -10.13 -35.19
N VAL A 143 18.73 -11.02 -34.37
CA VAL A 143 19.23 -12.33 -34.81
C VAL A 143 18.09 -13.24 -35.28
N LEU A 144 16.92 -13.24 -34.63
CA LEU A 144 15.74 -14.00 -35.05
C LEU A 144 15.15 -13.46 -36.37
N ALA A 145 15.13 -12.14 -36.55
CA ALA A 145 14.72 -11.49 -37.79
C ALA A 145 15.69 -11.81 -38.94
N LEU A 146 17.00 -11.70 -38.71
CA LEU A 146 18.05 -12.09 -39.66
C LEU A 146 18.01 -13.58 -40.00
N TRP A 147 17.70 -14.44 -39.03
CA TRP A 147 17.54 -15.88 -39.26
C TRP A 147 16.29 -16.19 -40.08
N GLY A 148 15.16 -15.53 -39.81
CA GLY A 148 13.95 -15.59 -40.63
C GLY A 148 14.21 -15.14 -42.07
N TRP A 149 14.96 -14.05 -42.24
CA TRP A 149 15.42 -13.53 -43.53
C TRP A 149 16.34 -14.50 -44.27
N ARG A 150 17.34 -15.08 -43.61
CA ARG A 150 18.28 -16.05 -44.22
C ARG A 150 17.57 -17.34 -44.63
N ARG A 151 16.58 -17.76 -43.86
CA ARG A 151 15.71 -18.91 -44.19
C ARG A 151 14.74 -18.60 -45.33
N TRP A 152 14.33 -17.34 -45.47
CA TRP A 152 13.56 -16.83 -46.61
C TRP A 152 14.40 -16.77 -47.89
N GLN A 153 15.64 -16.27 -47.84
CA GLN A 153 16.58 -16.30 -48.96
C GLN A 153 16.88 -17.72 -49.42
N ASN A 154 17.10 -18.66 -48.49
CA ASN A 154 17.40 -20.05 -48.84
C ASN A 154 16.22 -20.84 -49.44
N LYS A 155 14.99 -20.28 -49.39
CA LYS A 155 13.79 -20.89 -50.00
C LYS A 155 13.42 -20.28 -51.34
N ILE A 156 14.08 -19.20 -51.76
CA ILE A 156 13.78 -18.49 -53.00
C ILE A 156 14.94 -18.71 -53.96
N ASN A 157 14.64 -19.31 -55.11
CA ASN A 157 15.59 -19.45 -56.20
C ASN A 157 15.99 -18.04 -56.68
N PRO A 158 17.29 -17.65 -56.63
CA PRO A 158 17.73 -16.28 -56.90
C PRO A 158 17.35 -15.75 -58.28
N ASN A 159 16.98 -16.63 -59.22
CA ASN A 159 16.55 -16.25 -60.56
C ASN A 159 15.15 -15.59 -60.64
N ASN A 160 14.37 -15.56 -59.56
CA ASN A 160 13.02 -14.93 -59.56
C ASN A 160 12.97 -13.54 -58.93
N LEU A 161 14.08 -13.00 -58.40
CA LEU A 161 14.05 -11.75 -57.62
C LEU A 161 13.99 -10.46 -58.45
N VAL A 162 14.26 -10.51 -59.76
CA VAL A 162 14.34 -9.30 -60.60
C VAL A 162 12.97 -8.85 -61.14
N ARG A 163 11.88 -9.62 -60.92
CA ARG A 163 10.56 -9.33 -61.54
C ARG A 163 9.43 -8.90 -60.62
N GLU A 164 9.59 -8.91 -59.30
CA GLU A 164 8.49 -8.56 -58.38
C GLU A 164 8.85 -7.40 -57.43
N ASN A 165 8.58 -6.19 -57.93
CA ASN A 165 8.24 -4.95 -57.20
C ASN A 165 9.16 -4.50 -56.02
N PRO A 166 10.35 -3.93 -56.29
CA PRO A 166 11.29 -3.43 -55.28
C PRO A 166 10.79 -2.24 -54.45
N LEU A 167 9.81 -1.47 -54.95
CA LEU A 167 9.25 -0.30 -54.28
C LEU A 167 8.37 -0.65 -53.06
N GLY A 168 7.70 -1.80 -53.09
CA GLY A 168 6.85 -2.25 -51.98
C GLY A 168 7.65 -2.66 -50.74
N ALA A 169 8.82 -3.28 -50.94
CA ALA A 169 9.71 -3.66 -49.84
C ALA A 169 10.35 -2.42 -49.17
N ALA A 170 10.77 -1.44 -49.97
CA ALA A 170 11.35 -0.19 -49.46
C ALA A 170 10.34 0.66 -48.65
N ALA A 171 9.08 0.72 -49.07
CA ALA A 171 8.02 1.45 -48.36
C ALA A 171 7.67 0.82 -46.99
N ILE A 172 7.63 -0.52 -46.92
CA ILE A 172 7.42 -1.25 -45.66
C ILE A 172 8.59 -1.03 -44.69
N HIS A 173 9.83 -1.01 -45.21
CA HIS A 173 11.02 -0.69 -44.42
C HIS A 173 11.00 0.74 -43.88
N GLY A 174 10.59 1.74 -44.68
CA GLY A 174 10.48 3.12 -44.24
C GLY A 174 9.40 3.35 -43.17
N PHE A 175 8.25 2.67 -43.31
CA PHE A 175 7.14 2.77 -42.35
C PHE A 175 7.48 2.14 -40.98
N LEU A 176 8.08 0.95 -40.98
CA LEU A 176 8.53 0.29 -39.75
C LEU A 176 9.69 1.05 -39.07
N PHE A 177 10.57 1.69 -39.85
CA PHE A 177 11.64 2.53 -39.32
C PHE A 177 11.09 3.81 -38.67
N ALA A 178 10.08 4.46 -39.27
CA ALA A 178 9.46 5.66 -38.72
C ALA A 178 8.68 5.40 -37.42
N ILE A 179 7.96 4.27 -37.33
CA ILE A 179 7.28 3.84 -36.10
C ILE A 179 8.31 3.57 -34.99
N ASN A 180 9.37 2.81 -35.30
CA ASN A 180 10.45 2.56 -34.33
C ASN A 180 11.13 3.85 -33.88
N ALA A 181 11.42 4.79 -34.79
CA ALA A 181 12.06 6.06 -34.46
C ALA A 181 11.17 6.96 -33.58
N THR A 182 9.86 6.93 -33.78
CA THR A 182 8.90 7.72 -32.98
C THR A 182 8.75 7.15 -31.58
N ILE A 183 8.66 5.82 -31.47
CA ILE A 183 8.65 5.10 -30.18
C ILE A 183 9.97 5.35 -29.43
N TRP A 184 11.13 5.33 -30.12
CA TRP A 184 12.43 5.67 -29.54
C TRP A 184 12.53 7.12 -29.06
N LYS A 185 11.95 8.08 -29.79
CA LYS A 185 11.97 9.50 -29.41
C LYS A 185 11.12 9.78 -28.18
N MET A 186 10.07 8.98 -27.95
CA MET A 186 9.25 9.00 -26.73
C MET A 186 9.93 8.25 -25.57
N ALA A 187 10.51 7.08 -25.84
CA ALA A 187 11.23 6.29 -24.84
C ALA A 187 12.59 6.89 -24.42
N LEU A 188 13.00 8.03 -25.00
CA LEU A 188 14.22 8.76 -24.66
C LEU A 188 13.95 10.19 -24.18
N SER A 189 12.69 10.62 -23.99
CA SER A 189 12.44 11.96 -23.45
C SER A 189 12.84 11.99 -21.96
N PRO A 190 13.69 12.93 -21.52
CA PRO A 190 14.16 13.01 -20.14
C PRO A 190 13.03 13.15 -19.11
N ASP A 191 11.93 13.81 -19.51
CA ASP A 191 10.79 14.11 -18.64
C ASP A 191 9.96 12.87 -18.25
N ILE A 192 10.05 11.77 -19.01
CA ILE A 192 9.37 10.51 -18.66
C ILE A 192 10.20 9.70 -17.64
N PHE A 193 11.52 9.92 -17.58
CA PHE A 193 12.41 9.21 -16.64
C PHE A 193 12.58 9.90 -15.29
N SER A 194 12.16 11.16 -15.15
CA SER A 194 12.25 11.90 -13.89
C SER A 194 11.14 11.55 -12.88
N GLN A 195 10.14 10.76 -13.27
CA GLN A 195 9.13 10.23 -12.35
C GLN A 195 9.41 8.76 -12.04
N GLU A 196 9.44 8.43 -10.74
CA GLU A 196 9.84 7.13 -10.19
C GLU A 196 8.89 5.94 -10.53
N GLY A 197 7.90 6.13 -11.41
CA GLY A 197 6.97 5.11 -11.93
C GLY A 197 7.26 4.60 -13.36
N SER A 198 8.43 4.90 -13.94
CA SER A 198 8.73 4.68 -15.38
C SER A 198 8.97 3.23 -15.82
N ILE A 199 9.23 2.29 -14.90
CA ILE A 199 9.63 0.91 -15.24
C ILE A 199 8.44 0.06 -15.72
N GLU A 200 7.28 0.21 -15.11
CA GLU A 200 6.10 -0.58 -15.48
C GLU A 200 5.58 -0.20 -16.85
N TRP A 201 5.53 1.09 -17.19
CA TRP A 201 5.22 1.58 -18.53
C TRP A 201 6.11 0.95 -19.61
N ILE A 202 7.39 0.82 -19.32
CA ILE A 202 8.33 0.14 -20.21
C ILE A 202 7.95 -1.34 -20.32
N ILE A 203 7.63 -2.03 -19.23
CA ILE A 203 7.20 -3.43 -19.25
C ILE A 203 5.87 -3.61 -20.00
N ILE A 204 4.85 -2.77 -19.78
CA ILE A 204 3.55 -2.82 -20.50
C ILE A 204 3.78 -2.62 -21.98
N SER A 205 4.51 -1.56 -22.32
CA SER A 205 4.79 -1.21 -23.70
C SER A 205 5.59 -2.32 -24.36
N LEU A 206 6.57 -2.91 -23.67
CA LEU A 206 7.30 -4.07 -24.16
C LEU A 206 6.41 -5.30 -24.31
N ILE A 207 5.47 -5.58 -23.40
CA ILE A 207 4.53 -6.70 -23.51
C ILE A 207 3.58 -6.50 -24.68
N LEU A 208 3.01 -5.30 -24.84
CA LEU A 208 2.14 -4.95 -25.96
C LEU A 208 2.89 -5.02 -27.29
N ILE A 209 4.08 -4.42 -27.37
CA ILE A 209 4.94 -4.46 -28.56
C ILE A 209 5.36 -5.90 -28.86
N ALA A 210 5.81 -6.67 -27.85
CA ALA A 210 6.18 -8.07 -28.02
C ALA A 210 4.99 -8.91 -28.48
N THR A 211 3.79 -8.66 -27.93
CA THR A 211 2.56 -9.34 -28.36
C THR A 211 2.28 -9.05 -29.82
N VAL A 212 2.26 -7.77 -30.22
CA VAL A 212 2.04 -7.37 -31.60
C VAL A 212 3.10 -8.00 -32.52
N MET A 213 4.38 -8.01 -32.12
CA MET A 213 5.45 -8.62 -32.91
C MET A 213 5.30 -10.15 -33.01
N ILE A 214 5.00 -10.84 -31.91
CA ILE A 214 4.82 -12.30 -31.87
C ILE A 214 3.61 -12.69 -32.71
N VAL A 215 2.46 -12.03 -32.52
CA VAL A 215 1.24 -12.26 -33.28
C VAL A 215 1.46 -11.95 -34.76
N SER A 216 2.16 -10.87 -35.09
CA SER A 216 2.51 -10.53 -36.49
C SER A 216 3.45 -11.56 -37.12
N CYS A 217 4.45 -12.05 -36.38
CA CYS A 217 5.37 -13.09 -36.86
C CYS A 217 4.65 -14.43 -37.08
N LEU A 218 3.80 -14.84 -36.14
CA LEU A 218 2.98 -16.04 -36.26
C LEU A 218 1.96 -15.90 -37.39
N GLY A 219 1.31 -14.74 -37.49
CA GLY A 219 0.38 -14.39 -38.55
C GLY A 219 1.04 -14.43 -39.93
N TRP A 220 2.25 -13.90 -40.07
CA TRP A 220 3.00 -13.95 -41.33
C TRP A 220 3.22 -15.38 -41.82
N GLN A 221 3.55 -16.32 -40.93
CA GLN A 221 3.69 -17.74 -41.29
C GLN A 221 2.37 -18.36 -41.73
N MET A 222 1.25 -17.85 -41.22
CA MET A 222 -0.11 -18.29 -41.53
C MET A 222 -0.80 -17.41 -42.59
N ARG A 223 -0.09 -16.51 -43.28
CA ARG A 223 -0.66 -15.53 -44.22
C ARG A 223 -1.49 -16.12 -45.35
N HIS A 224 -1.27 -17.40 -45.67
CA HIS A 224 -2.01 -18.12 -46.71
C HIS A 224 -3.24 -18.88 -46.18
N GLN A 225 -3.51 -18.81 -44.87
CA GLN A 225 -4.58 -19.54 -44.18
C GLN A 225 -5.48 -18.53 -43.43
N PRO A 226 -6.40 -17.83 -44.13
CA PRO A 226 -7.17 -16.71 -43.56
C PRO A 226 -7.98 -17.11 -42.33
N VAL A 227 -8.48 -18.35 -42.29
CA VAL A 227 -9.21 -18.87 -41.12
C VAL A 227 -8.31 -18.96 -39.87
N LYS A 228 -7.03 -19.33 -40.03
CA LYS A 228 -6.09 -19.39 -38.91
C LYS A 228 -5.66 -18.00 -38.45
N LEU A 229 -5.54 -17.03 -39.36
CA LEU A 229 -5.30 -15.63 -39.00
C LEU A 229 -6.44 -15.07 -38.16
N TRP A 230 -7.68 -15.30 -38.59
CA TRP A 230 -8.86 -14.91 -37.82
C TRP A 230 -8.88 -15.57 -36.43
N GLN A 231 -8.56 -16.86 -36.35
CA GLN A 231 -8.45 -17.58 -35.08
C GLN A 231 -7.34 -17.03 -34.19
N LEU A 232 -6.19 -16.66 -34.74
CA LEU A 232 -5.09 -16.07 -33.98
C LEU A 232 -5.47 -14.69 -33.43
N MET A 233 -6.13 -13.86 -34.23
CA MET A 233 -6.61 -12.55 -33.82
C MET A 233 -7.67 -12.68 -32.71
N MET A 234 -8.66 -13.54 -32.88
CA MET A 234 -9.73 -13.72 -31.90
C MET A 234 -9.33 -14.52 -30.66
N GLY A 235 -8.41 -15.48 -30.79
CA GLY A 235 -8.01 -16.36 -29.68
C GLY A 235 -6.77 -15.92 -28.91
N VAL A 236 -6.05 -14.90 -29.39
CA VAL A 236 -4.82 -14.41 -28.74
C VAL A 236 -4.80 -12.89 -28.68
N GLU A 237 -4.87 -12.22 -29.84
CA GLU A 237 -4.71 -10.76 -29.90
C GLU A 237 -5.83 -10.01 -29.16
N GLY A 238 -7.08 -10.37 -29.40
CA GLY A 238 -8.25 -9.79 -28.72
C GLY A 238 -8.20 -9.94 -27.19
N PRO A 239 -8.06 -11.16 -26.64
CA PRO A 239 -7.93 -11.37 -25.20
C PRO A 239 -6.72 -10.65 -24.58
N VAL A 240 -5.54 -10.65 -25.21
CA VAL A 240 -4.37 -9.92 -24.70
C VAL A 240 -4.60 -8.41 -24.72
N PHE A 241 -5.24 -7.89 -25.77
CA PHE A 241 -5.62 -6.49 -25.86
C PHE A 241 -6.55 -6.08 -24.72
N LEU A 242 -7.58 -6.89 -24.44
CA LEU A 242 -8.52 -6.60 -23.37
C LEU A 242 -7.88 -6.69 -21.97
N LEU A 243 -6.99 -7.65 -21.73
CA LEU A 243 -6.19 -7.69 -20.49
C LEU A 243 -5.28 -6.48 -20.35
N SER A 244 -4.71 -5.99 -21.44
CA SER A 244 -3.87 -4.79 -21.44
C SER A 244 -4.70 -3.54 -21.15
N LEU A 245 -5.91 -3.44 -21.69
CA LEU A 245 -6.83 -2.33 -21.42
C LEU A 245 -7.29 -2.35 -19.97
N LEU A 246 -7.66 -3.52 -19.44
CA LEU A 246 -7.95 -3.69 -18.02
C LEU A 246 -6.77 -3.20 -17.18
N TRP A 247 -5.55 -3.62 -17.52
CA TRP A 247 -4.38 -3.22 -16.75
C TRP A 247 -4.11 -1.71 -16.80
N LEU A 248 -4.28 -1.09 -17.97
CA LEU A 248 -4.16 0.37 -18.11
C LEU A 248 -5.18 1.09 -17.22
N VAL A 249 -6.44 0.64 -17.20
CA VAL A 249 -7.48 1.24 -16.36
C VAL A 249 -7.15 1.11 -14.87
N LEU A 250 -6.71 -0.08 -14.43
CA LEU A 250 -6.31 -0.33 -13.05
C LEU A 250 -5.10 0.49 -12.60
N TRP A 251 -4.23 0.87 -13.55
CA TRP A 251 -3.06 1.69 -13.25
C TRP A 251 -3.37 3.19 -13.23
N PHE A 252 -4.20 3.66 -14.16
CA PHE A 252 -4.51 5.09 -14.28
C PHE A 252 -5.48 5.58 -13.22
N ASP A 253 -6.36 4.71 -12.75
CA ASP A 253 -7.28 5.06 -11.69
C ASP A 253 -6.69 4.63 -10.34
N PRO A 254 -6.13 5.57 -9.54
CA PRO A 254 -5.62 5.24 -8.22
C PRO A 254 -6.72 4.68 -7.31
N ASN A 255 -8.01 4.93 -7.64
CA ASN A 255 -9.15 4.40 -6.90
C ASN A 255 -9.37 2.90 -7.09
N LEU A 256 -8.61 2.24 -7.98
CA LEU A 256 -8.75 0.84 -8.31
C LEU A 256 -7.60 -0.01 -7.73
N PRO A 257 -7.85 -1.31 -7.49
CA PRO A 257 -6.82 -2.21 -6.98
C PRO A 257 -5.71 -2.44 -8.01
N SER A 258 -4.46 -2.50 -7.53
CA SER A 258 -3.33 -2.98 -8.33
C SER A 258 -3.55 -4.42 -8.80
N ILE A 259 -2.90 -4.84 -9.90
CA ILE A 259 -2.98 -6.26 -10.33
C ILE A 259 -2.45 -7.21 -9.26
N THR A 260 -1.39 -6.82 -8.54
CA THR A 260 -0.80 -7.63 -7.48
C THR A 260 -1.77 -7.89 -6.34
N THR A 261 -2.48 -6.86 -5.88
CA THR A 261 -3.48 -6.98 -4.80
C THR A 261 -4.76 -7.64 -5.29
N LEU A 262 -5.14 -7.44 -6.55
CA LEU A 262 -6.24 -8.14 -7.19
C LEU A 262 -5.98 -9.67 -7.28
N LEU A 263 -4.74 -10.08 -7.50
CA LEU A 263 -4.34 -11.49 -7.55
C LEU A 263 -4.27 -12.18 -6.18
N ASP A 264 -4.27 -11.44 -5.08
CA ASP A 264 -4.39 -12.02 -3.73
C ASP A 264 -5.77 -12.67 -3.53
N ASN A 265 -6.78 -12.23 -4.29
CA ASN A 265 -8.07 -12.90 -4.36
C ASN A 265 -7.97 -14.18 -5.20
N ARG A 266 -8.13 -15.33 -4.54
CA ARG A 266 -8.06 -16.66 -5.15
C ARG A 266 -9.02 -16.85 -6.32
N GLY A 267 -10.22 -16.27 -6.26
CA GLY A 267 -11.20 -16.35 -7.33
C GLY A 267 -10.75 -15.59 -8.57
N VAL A 268 -10.21 -14.39 -8.39
CA VAL A 268 -9.65 -13.58 -9.49
C VAL A 268 -8.40 -14.26 -10.07
N ALA A 269 -7.49 -14.72 -9.22
CA ALA A 269 -6.29 -15.44 -9.64
C ALA A 269 -6.63 -16.70 -10.45
N LEU A 270 -7.66 -17.46 -10.05
CA LEU A 270 -8.12 -18.63 -10.80
C LEU A 270 -8.63 -18.23 -12.19
N ILE A 271 -9.43 -17.16 -12.31
CA ILE A 271 -9.97 -16.70 -13.60
C ILE A 271 -8.84 -16.14 -14.48
N LEU A 272 -8.06 -15.18 -14.01
CA LEU A 272 -6.96 -14.57 -14.77
C LEU A 272 -5.91 -15.61 -15.15
N GLY A 273 -5.54 -16.51 -14.23
CA GLY A 273 -4.63 -17.61 -14.52
C GLY A 273 -5.17 -18.55 -15.60
N SER A 274 -6.46 -18.89 -15.55
CA SER A 274 -7.11 -19.70 -16.59
C SER A 274 -7.11 -19.00 -17.96
N ILE A 275 -7.32 -17.69 -17.98
CA ILE A 275 -7.28 -16.87 -19.20
C ILE A 275 -5.87 -16.89 -19.80
N ILE A 276 -4.83 -16.65 -18.99
CA ILE A 276 -3.43 -16.67 -19.44
C ILE A 276 -3.06 -18.05 -19.99
N ILE A 277 -3.45 -19.14 -19.30
CA ILE A 277 -3.24 -20.51 -19.78
C ILE A 277 -3.92 -20.74 -21.13
N CYS A 278 -5.15 -20.25 -21.33
CA CYS A 278 -5.86 -20.36 -22.61
C CYS A 278 -5.15 -19.57 -23.72
N ILE A 279 -4.74 -18.33 -23.44
CA ILE A 279 -4.01 -17.46 -24.40
C ILE A 279 -2.70 -18.13 -24.85
N ILE A 280 -2.01 -18.85 -23.98
CA ILE A 280 -0.76 -19.56 -24.31
C ILE A 280 -1.03 -20.88 -25.05
N ALA A 281 -2.01 -21.66 -24.58
CA ALA A 281 -2.29 -22.99 -25.11
C ALA A 281 -2.92 -22.94 -26.53
N PHE A 282 -3.72 -21.91 -26.81
CA PHE A 282 -4.41 -21.73 -28.10
C PHE A 282 -3.45 -21.61 -29.31
N PRO A 283 -2.46 -20.70 -29.33
CA PRO A 283 -1.53 -20.58 -30.46
C PRO A 283 -0.62 -21.81 -30.60
N LEU A 284 -0.31 -22.50 -29.49
CA LEU A 284 0.45 -23.76 -29.53
C LEU A 284 -0.32 -24.84 -30.29
N GLU A 285 -1.63 -24.98 -30.04
CA GLU A 285 -2.51 -25.88 -30.81
C GLU A 285 -2.63 -25.42 -32.27
N LEU A 286 -2.81 -24.12 -32.50
CA LEU A 286 -2.97 -23.58 -33.85
C LEU A 286 -1.74 -23.84 -34.74
N TYR A 287 -0.54 -23.81 -34.15
CA TYR A 287 0.73 -24.01 -34.85
C TYR A 287 1.15 -25.48 -34.93
N GLN A 288 1.15 -26.21 -33.82
CA GLN A 288 1.67 -27.59 -33.76
C GLN A 288 0.58 -28.65 -33.99
N GLY A 289 -0.69 -28.27 -33.95
CA GLY A 289 -1.81 -29.20 -33.94
C GLY A 289 -1.87 -30.03 -32.66
N TYR A 290 -2.45 -31.22 -32.77
CA TYR A 290 -2.54 -32.17 -31.66
C TYR A 290 -1.22 -32.94 -31.48
N LEU A 291 -0.66 -32.94 -30.26
CA LEU A 291 0.66 -33.47 -29.94
C LEU A 291 0.69 -35.00 -29.76
N GLN A 292 0.17 -35.75 -30.74
CA GLN A 292 0.02 -37.21 -30.71
C GLN A 292 1.30 -37.98 -30.32
N ARG A 293 2.48 -37.45 -30.72
CA ARG A 293 3.79 -38.08 -30.52
C ARG A 293 4.26 -38.10 -29.06
N TYR A 294 3.70 -37.26 -28.21
CA TYR A 294 4.15 -37.09 -26.81
C TYR A 294 2.95 -37.26 -25.86
N PRO A 295 2.76 -38.44 -25.24
CA PRO A 295 1.56 -38.75 -24.48
C PRO A 295 1.32 -37.77 -23.32
N MET A 296 2.38 -37.38 -22.60
CA MET A 296 2.30 -36.38 -21.53
C MET A 296 1.82 -35.01 -22.03
N LEU A 297 2.36 -34.54 -23.17
CA LEU A 297 1.98 -33.25 -23.73
C LEU A 297 0.57 -33.29 -24.33
N ALA A 298 0.14 -34.43 -24.89
CA ALA A 298 -1.22 -34.64 -25.36
C ALA A 298 -2.23 -34.58 -24.20
N SER A 299 -1.92 -35.21 -23.06
CA SER A 299 -2.74 -35.11 -21.85
C SER A 299 -2.78 -33.69 -21.29
N LEU A 300 -1.65 -32.98 -21.25
CA LEU A 300 -1.59 -31.59 -20.80
C LEU A 300 -2.35 -30.64 -21.74
N GLN A 301 -2.23 -30.85 -23.06
CA GLN A 301 -3.01 -30.13 -24.06
C GLN A 301 -4.51 -30.39 -23.86
N MET A 302 -4.90 -31.64 -23.59
CA MET A 302 -6.29 -32.00 -23.27
C MET A 302 -6.80 -31.24 -22.04
N ILE A 303 -6.05 -31.23 -20.93
CA ILE A 303 -6.40 -30.50 -19.70
C ILE A 303 -6.68 -29.02 -19.98
N PHE A 304 -5.77 -28.33 -20.66
CA PHE A 304 -5.94 -26.89 -20.96
C PHE A 304 -7.10 -26.63 -21.92
N HIS A 305 -7.32 -27.51 -22.90
CA HIS A 305 -8.42 -27.36 -23.84
C HIS A 305 -9.77 -27.79 -23.23
N SER A 306 -9.79 -28.46 -22.07
CA SER A 306 -11.03 -28.75 -21.33
C SER A 306 -11.62 -27.50 -20.66
N ILE A 307 -10.80 -26.53 -20.23
CA ILE A 307 -11.26 -25.28 -19.61
C ILE A 307 -11.58 -24.17 -20.63
N MET A 308 -10.94 -24.20 -21.82
CA MET A 308 -11.10 -23.17 -22.87
C MET A 308 -12.54 -22.83 -23.25
N PRO A 309 -13.49 -23.79 -23.43
CA PRO A 309 -14.86 -23.45 -23.78
C PRO A 309 -15.54 -22.62 -22.70
N GLY A 310 -15.28 -22.95 -21.43
CA GLY A 310 -15.81 -22.21 -20.28
C GLY A 310 -15.29 -20.77 -20.27
N ILE A 311 -13.98 -20.59 -20.44
CA ILE A 311 -13.37 -19.25 -20.51
C ILE A 311 -13.84 -18.46 -21.74
N GLY A 312 -13.99 -19.11 -22.90
CA GLY A 312 -14.46 -18.46 -24.11
C GLY A 312 -15.90 -17.97 -23.99
N VAL A 313 -16.78 -18.79 -23.40
CA VAL A 313 -18.17 -18.39 -23.10
C VAL A 313 -18.21 -17.29 -22.04
N TYR A 314 -17.38 -17.39 -20.99
CA TYR A 314 -17.26 -16.37 -19.94
C TYR A 314 -16.93 -14.99 -20.52
N TRP A 315 -15.86 -14.89 -21.32
CA TRP A 315 -15.48 -13.65 -22.01
C TRP A 315 -16.55 -13.16 -22.98
N GLY A 316 -17.15 -14.07 -23.75
CA GLY A 316 -18.23 -13.72 -24.67
C GLY A 316 -19.43 -13.11 -23.95
N LEU A 317 -19.88 -13.72 -22.85
CA LEU A 317 -20.98 -13.19 -22.05
C LEU A 317 -20.63 -11.86 -21.39
N PHE A 318 -19.41 -11.73 -20.84
CA PHE A 318 -18.95 -10.49 -20.21
C PHE A 318 -18.97 -9.32 -21.21
N LEU A 319 -18.40 -9.52 -22.41
CA LEU A 319 -18.35 -8.46 -23.41
C LEU A 319 -19.72 -8.09 -23.97
N LEU A 320 -20.70 -9.02 -23.98
CA LEU A 320 -22.04 -8.73 -24.48
C LEU A 320 -22.76 -7.62 -23.73
N PHE A 321 -22.51 -7.47 -22.43
CA PHE A 321 -23.05 -6.37 -21.61
C PHE A 321 -22.62 -4.99 -22.10
N TYR A 322 -21.48 -4.90 -22.78
CA TYR A 322 -20.96 -3.64 -23.32
C TYR A 322 -21.23 -3.51 -24.83
N THR A 323 -21.09 -4.60 -25.59
CA THR A 323 -21.24 -4.54 -27.05
C THR A 323 -22.70 -4.37 -27.47
N VAL A 324 -23.67 -4.92 -26.72
CA VAL A 324 -25.09 -4.83 -27.07
C VAL A 324 -25.62 -3.40 -26.93
N PRO A 325 -25.42 -2.68 -25.82
CA PRO A 325 -25.82 -1.28 -25.72
C PRO A 325 -25.14 -0.42 -26.78
N VAL A 326 -23.82 -0.60 -27.00
CA VAL A 326 -23.08 0.13 -28.03
C VAL A 326 -23.68 -0.11 -29.43
N ALA A 327 -24.04 -1.36 -29.76
CA ALA A 327 -24.72 -1.66 -31.02
C ALA A 327 -26.09 -0.98 -31.13
N ILE A 328 -26.84 -0.93 -30.03
CA ILE A 328 -28.16 -0.29 -29.97
C ILE A 328 -28.06 1.23 -30.06
N PHE A 329 -27.04 1.86 -29.48
CA PHE A 329 -26.85 3.31 -29.55
C PHE A 329 -26.26 3.76 -30.89
N ILE A 330 -25.19 3.10 -31.35
CA ILE A 330 -24.49 3.47 -32.59
C ILE A 330 -25.28 3.01 -33.81
N GLY A 331 -25.95 1.87 -33.76
CA GLY A 331 -26.65 1.29 -34.92
C GLY A 331 -27.67 2.23 -35.57
N PRO A 332 -28.63 2.79 -34.82
CA PRO A 332 -29.60 3.75 -35.36
C PRO A 332 -28.95 5.04 -35.83
N GLN A 333 -28.01 5.63 -35.07
CA GLN A 333 -27.28 6.84 -35.49
C GLN A 333 -26.53 6.61 -36.80
N PHE A 334 -25.95 5.43 -36.96
CA PHE A 334 -25.28 5.03 -38.18
C PHE A 334 -26.25 4.92 -39.37
N LEU A 335 -27.38 4.24 -39.18
CA LEU A 335 -28.42 4.06 -40.22
C LEU A 335 -29.12 5.36 -40.59
N LEU A 336 -29.28 6.29 -39.65
CA LEU A 336 -29.87 7.60 -39.86
C LEU A 336 -28.92 8.59 -40.55
N MET A 337 -27.65 8.21 -40.78
CA MET A 337 -26.64 9.00 -41.49
C MET A 337 -26.41 10.41 -40.88
N THR A 338 -26.80 10.64 -39.64
CA THR A 338 -26.65 11.94 -38.93
C THR A 338 -25.18 12.33 -38.78
N TRP A 339 -24.30 11.34 -38.64
CA TRP A 339 -22.85 11.50 -38.57
C TRP A 339 -22.21 11.91 -39.91
N VAL A 340 -22.89 11.70 -41.04
CA VAL A 340 -22.32 11.95 -42.37
C VAL A 340 -22.07 13.43 -42.59
N GLU A 341 -22.92 14.31 -42.08
CA GLU A 341 -22.72 15.76 -42.18
C GLU A 341 -21.45 16.20 -41.42
N SER A 342 -21.34 15.82 -40.15
CA SER A 342 -20.16 16.10 -39.33
C SER A 342 -18.89 15.49 -39.93
N PHE A 343 -18.98 14.27 -40.44
CA PHE A 343 -17.86 13.59 -41.09
C PHE A 343 -17.46 14.28 -42.40
N LEU A 344 -18.41 14.66 -43.26
CA LEU A 344 -18.15 15.39 -44.50
C LEU A 344 -17.54 16.76 -44.21
N GLN A 345 -18.01 17.47 -43.18
CA GLN A 345 -17.40 18.71 -42.73
C GLN A 345 -15.94 18.49 -42.36
N MET A 346 -15.61 17.55 -41.46
CA MET A 346 -14.22 17.24 -41.11
C MET A 346 -13.39 16.75 -42.32
N TRP A 347 -14.00 15.95 -43.20
CA TRP A 347 -13.37 15.40 -44.39
C TRP A 347 -13.03 16.48 -45.42
N MET A 348 -13.82 17.55 -45.54
CA MET A 348 -13.49 18.69 -46.41
C MET A 348 -12.21 19.41 -45.96
N TRP A 349 -11.93 19.48 -44.66
CA TRP A 349 -10.74 20.14 -44.13
C TRP A 349 -9.49 19.24 -44.17
N GLN A 350 -9.64 17.93 -43.95
CA GLN A 350 -8.53 16.95 -43.92
C GLN A 350 -8.93 15.59 -44.52
N PRO A 351 -9.12 15.48 -45.85
CA PRO A 351 -9.79 14.32 -46.46
C PRO A 351 -9.02 13.01 -46.29
N TRP A 352 -7.69 13.06 -46.39
CA TRP A 352 -6.83 11.89 -46.31
C TRP A 352 -6.78 11.30 -44.90
N TRP A 353 -6.58 12.13 -43.87
CA TRP A 353 -6.50 11.68 -42.48
C TRP A 353 -7.86 11.20 -41.98
N MET A 354 -8.93 11.92 -42.31
CA MET A 354 -10.29 11.52 -41.95
C MET A 354 -10.73 10.22 -42.62
N SER A 355 -10.31 9.97 -43.86
CA SER A 355 -10.56 8.67 -44.51
C SER A 355 -9.82 7.52 -43.84
N VAL A 356 -8.56 7.72 -43.43
CA VAL A 356 -7.79 6.70 -42.71
C VAL A 356 -8.42 6.43 -41.34
N LEU A 357 -8.67 7.48 -40.56
CA LEU A 357 -9.31 7.37 -39.24
C LEU A 357 -10.69 6.73 -39.32
N ALA A 358 -11.52 7.09 -40.31
CA ALA A 358 -12.81 6.45 -40.52
C ALA A 358 -12.67 4.95 -40.78
N VAL A 359 -11.76 4.53 -41.67
CA VAL A 359 -11.54 3.11 -41.96
C VAL A 359 -11.10 2.35 -40.70
N ILE A 360 -10.19 2.92 -39.92
CA ILE A 360 -9.72 2.30 -38.67
C ILE A 360 -10.81 2.24 -37.63
N PHE A 361 -11.58 3.32 -37.47
CA PHE A 361 -12.74 3.37 -36.58
C PHE A 361 -13.76 2.30 -36.97
N TRP A 362 -14.11 2.18 -38.25
CA TRP A 362 -15.05 1.18 -38.74
C TRP A 362 -14.57 -0.25 -38.49
N ILE A 363 -13.30 -0.54 -38.78
CA ILE A 363 -12.72 -1.85 -38.53
C ILE A 363 -12.71 -2.16 -37.03
N SER A 364 -12.37 -1.18 -36.19
CA SER A 364 -12.31 -1.33 -34.73
C SER A 364 -13.71 -1.53 -34.13
N ALA A 365 -14.71 -0.78 -34.59
CA ALA A 365 -16.10 -0.90 -34.16
C ALA A 365 -16.68 -2.26 -34.56
N LEU A 366 -16.47 -2.70 -35.81
CA LEU A 366 -16.86 -4.04 -36.26
C LEU A 366 -16.17 -5.11 -35.44
N PHE A 367 -14.86 -4.95 -35.19
CA PHE A 367 -14.10 -5.90 -34.39
C PHE A 367 -14.67 -6.01 -32.97
N PHE A 368 -14.91 -4.87 -32.29
CA PHE A 368 -15.48 -4.82 -30.95
C PHE A 368 -16.85 -5.53 -30.89
N LEU A 369 -17.72 -5.30 -31.87
CA LEU A 369 -19.04 -5.95 -31.95
C LEU A 369 -18.95 -7.47 -32.17
N PHE A 370 -17.98 -7.94 -32.97
CA PHE A 370 -17.81 -9.37 -33.26
C PHE A 370 -16.93 -10.10 -32.24
N LEU A 371 -16.21 -9.39 -31.38
CA LEU A 371 -15.28 -9.93 -30.41
C LEU A 371 -15.90 -10.96 -29.45
N PRO A 372 -17.10 -10.74 -28.85
CA PRO A 372 -17.70 -11.71 -27.93
C PRO A 372 -17.93 -13.06 -28.59
N TRP A 373 -18.45 -13.04 -29.82
CA TRP A 373 -18.72 -14.25 -30.59
C TRP A 373 -17.43 -14.89 -31.12
N GLY A 374 -16.48 -14.07 -31.59
CA GLY A 374 -15.22 -14.50 -32.16
C GLY A 374 -14.36 -15.29 -31.17
N ILE A 375 -14.23 -14.79 -29.93
CA ILE A 375 -13.48 -15.45 -28.85
C ILE A 375 -14.14 -16.80 -28.50
N ALA A 376 -15.44 -16.78 -28.16
CA ALA A 376 -16.17 -17.97 -27.74
C ALA A 376 -16.11 -19.07 -28.81
N GLN A 377 -16.38 -18.71 -30.07
CA GLN A 377 -16.37 -19.66 -31.18
C GLN A 377 -14.96 -20.24 -31.41
N SER A 378 -13.92 -19.41 -31.32
CA SER A 378 -12.54 -19.85 -31.56
C SER A 378 -12.10 -20.86 -30.51
N TYR A 379 -12.36 -20.59 -29.22
CA TYR A 379 -12.01 -21.49 -28.12
C TYR A 379 -12.80 -22.80 -28.18
N ILE A 380 -14.12 -22.74 -28.41
CA ILE A 380 -14.95 -23.95 -28.56
C ILE A 380 -14.44 -24.84 -29.70
N LYS A 381 -14.15 -24.25 -30.87
CA LYS A 381 -13.63 -25.00 -32.02
C LYS A 381 -12.25 -25.61 -31.74
N SER A 382 -11.36 -24.89 -31.06
CA SER A 382 -10.06 -25.42 -30.66
C SER A 382 -10.20 -26.64 -29.74
N SER A 383 -11.05 -26.55 -28.71
CA SER A 383 -11.33 -27.68 -27.82
C SER A 383 -11.96 -28.87 -28.54
N GLN A 384 -12.92 -28.65 -29.44
CA GLN A 384 -13.52 -29.72 -30.24
C GLN A 384 -12.48 -30.46 -31.09
N ARG A 385 -11.51 -29.75 -31.68
CA ARG A 385 -10.40 -30.36 -32.45
C ARG A 385 -9.55 -31.25 -31.55
N VAL A 386 -9.12 -30.75 -30.39
CA VAL A 386 -8.30 -31.52 -29.45
C VAL A 386 -9.07 -32.71 -28.87
N PHE A 387 -10.32 -32.53 -28.46
CA PHE A 387 -11.15 -33.62 -27.93
C PHE A 387 -11.34 -34.73 -28.96
N THR A 388 -11.61 -34.38 -30.21
CA THR A 388 -11.76 -35.36 -31.28
C THR A 388 -10.46 -36.11 -31.55
N ALA A 389 -9.32 -35.42 -31.54
CA ALA A 389 -8.01 -36.03 -31.76
C ALA A 389 -7.58 -36.92 -30.59
N PHE A 390 -7.78 -36.47 -29.35
CA PHE A 390 -7.48 -37.24 -28.14
C PHE A 390 -8.39 -38.46 -28.02
N SER A 391 -9.68 -38.32 -28.35
CA SER A 391 -10.64 -39.43 -28.37
C SER A 391 -10.29 -40.51 -29.38
N ARG A 392 -9.68 -40.14 -30.52
CA ARG A 392 -9.17 -41.13 -31.49
C ARG A 392 -7.96 -41.89 -30.97
N GLN A 393 -7.15 -41.29 -30.10
CA GLN A 393 -5.93 -41.91 -29.56
C GLN A 393 -6.17 -42.74 -28.30
N TYR A 394 -6.98 -42.23 -27.36
CA TYR A 394 -7.17 -42.81 -26.03
C TYR A 394 -8.62 -43.27 -25.75
N GLY A 395 -9.52 -43.12 -26.73
CA GLY A 395 -10.92 -43.48 -26.61
C GLY A 395 -11.81 -42.34 -26.06
N ARG A 396 -13.09 -42.39 -26.44
CA ARG A 396 -14.14 -41.51 -25.91
C ARG A 396 -14.25 -41.51 -24.37
N PRO A 397 -14.29 -42.67 -23.66
CA PRO A 397 -14.50 -42.66 -22.21
C PRO A 397 -13.38 -41.96 -21.45
N MET A 398 -12.13 -42.11 -21.88
CA MET A 398 -10.99 -41.42 -21.27
C MET A 398 -11.05 -39.90 -21.51
N THR A 399 -11.44 -39.49 -22.72
CA THR A 399 -11.60 -38.07 -23.08
C THR A 399 -12.66 -37.40 -22.22
N THR A 400 -13.82 -38.05 -22.06
CA THR A 400 -14.92 -37.55 -21.22
C THR A 400 -14.53 -37.54 -19.75
N ALA A 401 -13.82 -38.57 -19.27
CA ALA A 401 -13.37 -38.64 -17.88
C ALA A 401 -12.39 -37.51 -17.55
N ILE A 402 -11.36 -37.27 -18.37
CA ILE A 402 -10.40 -36.17 -18.14
C ILE A 402 -11.10 -34.82 -18.19
N SER A 403 -11.93 -34.55 -19.21
CA SER A 403 -12.66 -33.29 -19.30
C SER A 403 -13.57 -33.05 -18.09
N LEU A 404 -14.30 -34.08 -17.66
CA LEU A 404 -15.19 -33.98 -16.51
C LEU A 404 -14.42 -33.75 -15.21
N VAL A 405 -13.30 -34.44 -15.02
CA VAL A 405 -12.42 -34.24 -13.84
C VAL A 405 -11.87 -32.82 -13.82
N VAL A 406 -11.36 -32.32 -14.95
CA VAL A 406 -10.79 -30.97 -15.04
C VAL A 406 -11.86 -29.90 -14.82
N LEU A 407 -13.02 -30.02 -15.47
CA LEU A 407 -14.12 -29.07 -15.29
C LEU A 407 -14.68 -29.11 -13.87
N THR A 408 -14.85 -30.30 -13.30
CA THR A 408 -15.29 -30.44 -11.91
C THR A 408 -14.27 -29.82 -10.97
N ALA A 409 -12.97 -30.12 -11.13
CA ALA A 409 -11.91 -29.54 -10.30
C ALA A 409 -11.87 -28.00 -10.40
N TRP A 410 -11.97 -27.46 -11.62
CA TRP A 410 -12.02 -26.01 -11.84
C TRP A 410 -13.25 -25.38 -11.18
N MET A 411 -14.43 -25.97 -11.35
CA MET A 411 -15.68 -25.51 -10.70
C MET A 411 -15.60 -25.61 -9.18
N THR A 412 -15.04 -26.69 -8.63
CA THR A 412 -14.84 -26.85 -7.19
C THR A 412 -13.90 -25.77 -6.65
N LEU A 413 -12.80 -25.47 -7.33
CA LEU A 413 -11.90 -24.37 -6.93
C LEU A 413 -12.59 -23.01 -7.01
N ALA A 414 -13.38 -22.76 -8.05
CA ALA A 414 -14.16 -21.53 -8.18
C ALA A 414 -15.20 -21.38 -7.06
N LEU A 415 -15.94 -22.45 -6.73
CA LEU A 415 -16.94 -22.47 -5.66
C LEU A 415 -16.32 -22.46 -4.26
N ALA A 416 -15.09 -22.96 -4.11
CA ALA A 416 -14.33 -22.91 -2.86
C ALA A 416 -13.71 -21.52 -2.61
N SER A 417 -13.66 -20.64 -3.62
CA SER A 417 -13.17 -19.26 -3.50
C SER A 417 -14.19 -18.33 -2.85
N ARG A 418 -14.78 -18.77 -1.73
CA ARG A 418 -15.69 -17.94 -0.93
C ARG A 418 -14.90 -16.82 -0.28
N GLN A 419 -15.49 -15.63 -0.29
CA GLN A 419 -14.84 -14.46 0.30
C GLN A 419 -14.82 -14.61 1.84
N PRO A 420 -13.66 -14.47 2.49
CA PRO A 420 -13.46 -14.86 3.89
C PRO A 420 -14.24 -14.00 4.88
N GLN A 421 -14.58 -12.75 4.53
CA GLN A 421 -15.31 -11.84 5.40
C GLN A 421 -16.72 -12.33 5.73
N ILE A 422 -17.36 -13.09 4.83
CA ILE A 422 -18.71 -13.61 5.07
C ILE A 422 -18.68 -14.59 6.24
N GLU A 423 -17.66 -15.44 6.32
CA GLU A 423 -17.50 -16.36 7.45
C GLU A 423 -17.17 -15.60 8.74
N ALA A 424 -16.28 -14.60 8.69
CA ALA A 424 -15.91 -13.80 9.86
C ALA A 424 -17.09 -13.01 10.44
N PHE A 425 -17.86 -12.30 9.61
CA PHE A 425 -19.05 -11.58 10.06
C PHE A 425 -20.11 -12.52 10.61
N ASN A 426 -20.31 -13.69 10.00
CA ASN A 426 -21.24 -14.68 10.54
C ASN A 426 -20.78 -15.19 11.92
N LEU A 427 -19.49 -15.51 12.10
CA LEU A 427 -18.93 -15.95 13.37
C LEU A 427 -19.08 -14.90 14.49
N LEU A 428 -18.97 -13.61 14.16
CA LEU A 428 -19.05 -12.51 15.13
C LEU A 428 -20.45 -11.89 15.27
N SER A 429 -21.41 -12.30 14.44
CA SER A 429 -22.79 -11.80 14.47
C SER A 429 -23.52 -12.16 15.77
N THR A 430 -23.16 -13.28 16.40
CA THR A 430 -23.74 -13.74 17.67
C THR A 430 -22.72 -13.60 18.80
N PRO A 431 -23.02 -12.84 19.86
CA PRO A 431 -22.12 -12.72 21.00
C PRO A 431 -21.88 -14.08 21.68
N ALA A 432 -20.64 -14.33 22.10
CA ALA A 432 -20.27 -15.58 22.77
C ALA A 432 -20.57 -15.52 24.28
N ASN A 433 -21.64 -16.20 24.71
CA ASN A 433 -22.12 -16.16 26.10
C ASN A 433 -21.56 -17.28 26.99
N THR A 434 -20.79 -18.23 26.46
CA THR A 434 -20.23 -19.36 27.21
C THR A 434 -18.74 -19.52 26.95
N ASP A 435 -17.97 -20.04 27.91
CA ASP A 435 -16.53 -20.22 27.74
C ASP A 435 -16.18 -21.19 26.60
N SER A 436 -17.01 -22.21 26.36
CA SER A 436 -16.86 -23.11 25.20
C SER A 436 -16.99 -22.35 23.87
N ALA A 437 -17.99 -21.46 23.76
CA ALA A 437 -18.19 -20.64 22.56
C ALA A 437 -17.03 -19.66 22.35
N LYS A 438 -16.52 -19.03 23.43
CA LYS A 438 -15.32 -18.17 23.37
C LYS A 438 -14.11 -18.95 22.87
N GLN A 439 -13.85 -20.13 23.42
CA GLN A 439 -12.75 -21.00 23.01
C GLN A 439 -12.88 -21.43 21.55
N GLU A 440 -14.10 -21.69 21.06
CA GLU A 440 -14.34 -21.99 19.66
C GLU A 440 -13.99 -20.80 18.75
N LEU A 441 -14.40 -19.58 19.11
CA LEU A 441 -14.04 -18.38 18.36
C LEU A 441 -12.54 -18.12 18.40
N ILE A 442 -11.89 -18.28 19.57
CA ILE A 442 -10.43 -18.17 19.70
C ILE A 442 -9.73 -19.22 18.83
N ALA A 443 -10.23 -20.46 18.76
CA ALA A 443 -9.68 -21.49 17.88
C ALA A 443 -9.84 -21.12 16.38
N LYS A 444 -10.83 -20.30 16.04
CA LYS A 444 -11.09 -19.77 14.69
C LYS A 444 -10.47 -18.39 14.45
N SER A 445 -9.58 -17.92 15.32
CA SER A 445 -8.98 -16.57 15.25
C SER A 445 -8.40 -16.24 13.89
N GLU A 446 -7.65 -17.15 13.27
CA GLU A 446 -7.02 -16.89 11.97
C GLU A 446 -8.04 -16.67 10.85
N LYS A 447 -9.18 -17.38 10.90
CA LYS A 447 -10.26 -17.17 9.93
C LYS A 447 -10.94 -15.82 10.13
N ILE A 448 -11.20 -15.46 11.38
CA ILE A 448 -11.80 -14.17 11.74
C ILE A 448 -10.86 -13.03 11.30
N ARG A 449 -9.56 -13.14 11.63
CA ARG A 449 -8.50 -12.21 11.22
C ARG A 449 -8.49 -12.00 9.71
N GLN A 450 -8.39 -13.09 8.94
CA GLN A 450 -8.38 -13.02 7.47
C GLN A 450 -9.65 -12.41 6.88
N GLY A 451 -10.82 -12.74 7.44
CA GLY A 451 -12.09 -12.20 6.96
C GLY A 451 -12.26 -10.72 7.27
N LEU A 452 -11.97 -10.28 8.49
CA LEU A 452 -12.02 -8.87 8.87
C LEU A 452 -11.00 -8.05 8.09
N LEU A 453 -9.77 -8.54 7.93
CA LEU A 453 -8.76 -7.87 7.12
C LEU A 453 -9.13 -7.80 5.64
N ALA A 454 -9.79 -8.83 5.10
CA ALA A 454 -10.29 -8.79 3.73
C ALA A 454 -11.43 -7.80 3.53
N ALA A 455 -12.31 -7.62 4.52
CA ALA A 455 -13.32 -6.56 4.52
C ALA A 455 -12.70 -5.16 4.64
N TYR A 456 -11.71 -5.02 5.52
CA TYR A 456 -10.99 -3.76 5.72
C TYR A 456 -10.24 -3.30 4.46
N LEU A 457 -9.55 -4.23 3.78
CA LEU A 457 -8.78 -3.96 2.56
C LEU A 457 -9.58 -4.16 1.27
N HIS A 458 -10.91 -4.26 1.33
CA HIS A 458 -11.71 -4.54 0.14
C HIS A 458 -11.55 -3.52 -0.99
N PRO A 459 -11.38 -2.20 -0.76
CA PRO A 459 -11.19 -1.23 -1.86
C PRO A 459 -9.94 -1.51 -2.68
N TYR A 460 -8.92 -2.11 -2.05
CA TYR A 460 -7.64 -2.41 -2.67
C TYR A 460 -7.54 -3.85 -3.22
N ARG A 461 -8.57 -4.69 -3.02
CA ARG A 461 -8.58 -6.10 -3.46
C ARG A 461 -9.70 -6.45 -4.44
N TYR A 462 -10.72 -5.61 -4.56
CA TYR A 462 -11.88 -5.83 -5.43
C TYR A 462 -12.12 -4.60 -6.30
N LEU A 463 -12.74 -4.79 -7.47
CA LEU A 463 -13.02 -3.68 -8.39
C LEU A 463 -14.14 -2.79 -7.88
N PHE A 464 -15.18 -3.39 -7.30
CA PHE A 464 -16.36 -2.69 -6.81
C PHE A 464 -16.97 -3.41 -5.60
N ALA A 465 -17.66 -2.66 -4.73
CA ALA A 465 -18.58 -3.23 -3.75
C ALA A 465 -19.91 -3.60 -4.43
N GLY A 466 -20.37 -4.84 -4.24
CA GLY A 466 -21.51 -5.39 -4.97
C GLY A 466 -22.84 -4.65 -4.72
N GLN A 467 -22.97 -3.94 -3.59
CA GLN A 467 -24.16 -3.13 -3.28
C GLN A 467 -24.16 -1.75 -3.97
N ASP A 468 -22.99 -1.25 -4.36
CA ASP A 468 -22.85 0.09 -4.95
C ASP A 468 -22.79 0.08 -6.49
N ASP A 469 -22.50 -1.07 -7.08
CA ASP A 469 -22.39 -1.18 -8.53
C ASP A 469 -23.76 -1.16 -9.23
N ARG A 470 -23.99 -0.11 -10.01
CA ARG A 470 -25.23 0.12 -10.76
C ARG A 470 -25.00 0.50 -12.22
N HIS A 471 -23.76 0.45 -12.71
CA HIS A 471 -23.44 0.98 -14.03
C HIS A 471 -24.12 0.22 -15.18
N ILE A 472 -24.27 -1.11 -15.08
CA ILE A 472 -24.98 -1.89 -16.12
C ILE A 472 -26.46 -1.53 -16.11
N ARG A 473 -27.07 -1.42 -14.92
CA ARG A 473 -28.45 -0.95 -14.83
C ARG A 473 -28.60 0.41 -15.51
N ASP A 474 -27.73 1.35 -15.20
CA ASP A 474 -27.81 2.73 -15.71
C ASP A 474 -27.58 2.80 -17.24
N ILE A 475 -26.68 1.98 -17.79
CA ILE A 475 -26.51 1.83 -19.25
C ILE A 475 -27.80 1.32 -19.91
N TYR A 476 -28.42 0.28 -19.35
CA TYR A 476 -29.58 -0.36 -19.98
C TYR A 476 -30.90 0.37 -19.74
N THR A 477 -31.05 1.12 -18.64
CA THR A 477 -32.22 1.99 -18.42
C THR A 477 -32.22 3.22 -19.31
N SER A 478 -31.04 3.65 -19.78
CA SER A 478 -30.92 4.74 -20.77
C SER A 478 -31.41 4.36 -22.18
N ILE A 479 -31.73 3.09 -22.42
CA ILE A 479 -32.25 2.60 -23.70
C ILE A 479 -33.78 2.77 -23.73
N PRO A 480 -34.33 3.64 -24.60
CA PRO A 480 -35.70 4.15 -24.47
C PRO A 480 -36.82 3.12 -24.73
N PHE A 481 -36.49 1.93 -25.23
CA PHE A 481 -37.47 0.88 -25.57
C PHE A 481 -37.42 -0.34 -24.63
N LEU A 482 -36.55 -0.35 -23.61
CA LEU A 482 -36.47 -1.43 -22.63
C LEU A 482 -37.29 -1.11 -21.37
N PRO A 483 -38.03 -2.09 -20.78
CA PRO A 483 -38.67 -1.91 -19.48
C PRO A 483 -37.65 -1.66 -18.36
N GLU A 484 -38.00 -0.82 -17.38
CA GLU A 484 -37.11 -0.46 -16.25
C GLU A 484 -36.55 -1.68 -15.51
N ASN A 485 -37.37 -2.71 -15.27
CA ASN A 485 -36.98 -3.97 -14.60
C ASN A 485 -35.87 -4.75 -15.35
N THR A 486 -35.65 -4.48 -16.64
CA THR A 486 -34.62 -5.15 -17.44
C THR A 486 -33.22 -4.75 -16.99
N GLY A 487 -33.03 -3.48 -16.61
CA GLY A 487 -31.75 -3.00 -16.11
C GLY A 487 -31.36 -3.69 -14.81
N GLU A 488 -32.31 -3.88 -13.89
CA GLU A 488 -32.07 -4.58 -12.62
C GLU A 488 -31.75 -6.06 -12.82
N PHE A 489 -32.51 -6.75 -13.68
CA PHE A 489 -32.24 -8.14 -14.02
C PHE A 489 -30.84 -8.31 -14.62
N LEU A 490 -30.45 -7.43 -15.56
CA LEU A 490 -29.15 -7.49 -16.21
C LEU A 490 -28.01 -7.13 -15.25
N GLN A 491 -28.17 -6.15 -14.36
CA GLN A 491 -27.20 -5.88 -13.29
C GLN A 491 -27.04 -7.08 -12.37
N GLY A 492 -28.13 -7.72 -11.96
CA GLY A 492 -28.09 -8.94 -11.16
C GLY A 492 -27.32 -10.06 -11.85
N PHE A 493 -27.59 -10.31 -13.14
CA PHE A 493 -26.87 -11.33 -13.92
C PHE A 493 -25.39 -10.98 -14.12
N TYR A 494 -25.08 -9.70 -14.37
CA TYR A 494 -23.72 -9.18 -14.47
C TYR A 494 -22.96 -9.40 -13.15
N ASN A 495 -23.55 -9.04 -12.01
CA ASN A 495 -22.95 -9.21 -10.69
C ASN A 495 -22.61 -10.68 -10.40
N HIS A 496 -23.44 -11.64 -10.84
CA HIS A 496 -23.11 -13.06 -10.72
C HIS A 496 -21.91 -13.45 -11.60
N LEU A 497 -21.81 -12.90 -12.81
CA LEU A 497 -20.71 -13.18 -13.73
C LEU A 497 -19.37 -12.62 -13.24
N ILE A 498 -19.38 -11.42 -12.66
CA ILE A 498 -18.17 -10.77 -12.14
C ILE A 498 -18.00 -10.95 -10.63
N ALA A 499 -18.78 -11.82 -9.98
CA ALA A 499 -18.73 -12.06 -8.54
C ALA A 499 -17.31 -12.28 -7.95
N PRO A 500 -16.37 -12.94 -8.65
CA PRO A 500 -15.00 -13.07 -8.16
C PRO A 500 -14.26 -11.72 -8.02
N PHE A 501 -14.62 -10.74 -8.84
CA PHE A 501 -14.06 -9.37 -8.85
C PHE A 501 -14.87 -8.38 -7.99
N LEU A 502 -16.08 -8.76 -7.56
CA LEU A 502 -16.94 -7.94 -6.71
C LEU A 502 -16.77 -8.29 -5.24
N TYR A 503 -16.70 -7.28 -4.39
CA TYR A 503 -16.77 -7.48 -2.96
C TYR A 503 -18.22 -7.75 -2.53
N GLY A 504 -18.45 -8.85 -1.83
CA GLY A 504 -19.77 -9.28 -1.35
C GLY A 504 -20.20 -8.60 -0.06
N GLY A 505 -20.28 -7.27 -0.06
CA GLY A 505 -20.62 -6.44 1.12
C GLY A 505 -20.84 -4.97 0.75
N SER A 506 -20.73 -4.08 1.74
CA SER A 506 -20.86 -2.62 1.55
C SER A 506 -19.56 -1.89 1.84
N ARG A 507 -19.46 -0.61 1.44
CA ARG A 507 -18.32 0.25 1.78
C ARG A 507 -18.15 0.45 3.30
N ASP A 508 -19.24 0.40 4.06
CA ASP A 508 -19.21 0.57 5.53
C ASP A 508 -18.57 -0.63 6.25
N ASP A 509 -18.30 -1.72 5.54
CA ASP A 509 -17.60 -2.88 6.09
C ASP A 509 -16.16 -2.54 6.52
N ILE A 510 -15.56 -1.43 6.06
CA ILE A 510 -14.26 -0.95 6.58
C ILE A 510 -14.39 -0.59 8.06
N LYS A 511 -15.37 0.27 8.41
CA LYS A 511 -15.64 0.68 9.79
C LYS A 511 -16.11 -0.50 10.64
N THR A 512 -16.98 -1.33 10.07
CA THR A 512 -17.50 -2.52 10.76
C THR A 512 -16.39 -3.52 11.04
N SER A 513 -15.50 -3.78 10.09
CA SER A 513 -14.38 -4.70 10.28
C SER A 513 -13.35 -4.17 11.26
N ALA A 514 -13.00 -2.87 11.21
CA ALA A 514 -12.11 -2.25 12.18
C ALA A 514 -12.66 -2.38 13.61
N ARG A 515 -13.94 -2.03 13.82
CA ARG A 515 -14.62 -2.16 15.12
C ARG A 515 -14.66 -3.62 15.60
N LEU A 516 -15.12 -4.55 14.76
CA LEU A 516 -15.18 -5.98 15.13
C LEU A 516 -13.79 -6.57 15.39
N TYR A 517 -12.77 -6.07 14.70
CA TYR A 517 -11.38 -6.48 14.93
C TYR A 517 -10.90 -6.00 16.29
N ALA A 518 -11.11 -4.71 16.61
CA ALA A 518 -10.81 -4.15 17.93
C ALA A 518 -11.55 -4.90 19.04
N GLU A 519 -12.86 -5.10 18.89
CA GLU A 519 -13.70 -5.81 19.87
C GLU A 519 -13.25 -7.26 20.12
N PHE A 520 -12.75 -7.95 19.09
CA PHE A 520 -12.38 -9.36 19.19
C PHE A 520 -10.90 -9.58 19.52
N PHE A 521 -9.99 -8.76 19.02
CA PHE A 521 -8.53 -8.90 19.18
C PHE A 521 -7.94 -8.01 20.27
N ASP A 522 -8.71 -7.06 20.81
CA ASP A 522 -8.26 -6.05 21.78
C ASP A 522 -7.11 -5.18 21.27
N THR A 523 -7.12 -4.87 19.97
CA THR A 523 -6.13 -4.00 19.34
C THR A 523 -6.67 -3.45 18.02
N PRO A 524 -6.34 -2.21 17.63
CA PRO A 524 -6.70 -1.68 16.32
C PRO A 524 -6.19 -2.54 15.16
N ILE A 525 -7.01 -2.71 14.12
CA ILE A 525 -6.62 -3.50 12.95
C ILE A 525 -5.37 -2.92 12.25
N GLN A 526 -5.22 -1.60 12.24
CA GLN A 526 -4.06 -0.92 11.64
C GLN A 526 -2.75 -1.24 12.39
N LYS A 527 -2.80 -1.39 13.72
CA LYS A 527 -1.65 -1.71 14.57
C LYS A 527 -1.26 -3.17 14.39
N ALA A 528 -2.25 -4.08 14.49
CA ALA A 528 -2.02 -5.51 14.40
C ALA A 528 -1.63 -5.99 12.99
N GLU A 529 -2.29 -5.48 11.96
CA GLU A 529 -2.12 -5.92 10.56
C GLU A 529 -1.23 -4.98 9.73
N ARG A 530 -0.45 -4.13 10.40
CA ARG A 530 0.39 -3.09 9.80
C ARG A 530 1.16 -3.56 8.57
N LYS A 531 1.86 -4.69 8.67
CA LYS A 531 2.70 -5.22 7.57
C LYS A 531 1.89 -5.54 6.31
N GLU A 532 0.72 -6.12 6.50
CA GLU A 532 -0.14 -6.54 5.39
C GLU A 532 -0.88 -5.36 4.78
N ILE A 533 -1.34 -4.41 5.60
CA ILE A 533 -1.94 -3.16 5.13
C ILE A 533 -0.89 -2.34 4.36
N GLN A 534 0.32 -2.18 4.91
CA GLN A 534 1.43 -1.48 4.25
C GLN A 534 1.78 -2.13 2.90
N ARG A 535 1.91 -3.46 2.84
CA ARG A 535 2.17 -4.18 1.58
C ARG A 535 1.11 -3.88 0.52
N VAL A 536 -0.16 -3.81 0.91
CA VAL A 536 -1.27 -3.53 -0.02
C VAL A 536 -1.25 -2.08 -0.49
N LEU A 537 -0.99 -1.11 0.39
CA LEU A 537 -0.90 0.31 0.04
C LEU A 537 0.33 0.62 -0.83
N GLU A 538 1.48 0.01 -0.53
CA GLU A 538 2.69 0.11 -1.36
C GLU A 538 2.44 -0.43 -2.77
N ALA A 539 1.65 -1.50 -2.90
CA ALA A 539 1.30 -2.11 -4.17
C ALA A 539 0.33 -1.27 -5.02
N THR A 540 -0.48 -0.39 -4.40
CA THR A 540 -1.40 0.51 -5.11
C THR A 540 -0.80 1.87 -5.45
N GLY A 541 0.46 2.13 -5.08
CA GLY A 541 1.13 3.40 -5.34
C GLY A 541 0.64 4.57 -4.48
N ASN A 542 -0.39 4.36 -3.64
CA ASN A 542 -1.04 5.39 -2.86
C ASN A 542 -0.35 5.59 -1.51
N LEU A 543 0.82 6.22 -1.56
CA LEU A 543 1.61 6.59 -0.37
C LEU A 543 1.00 7.77 0.43
N ASP A 544 0.08 8.53 -0.17
CA ASP A 544 -0.59 9.65 0.50
C ASP A 544 -1.71 9.17 1.44
N ASP A 545 -2.44 8.10 1.11
CA ASP A 545 -3.39 7.44 2.03
C ASP A 545 -2.67 6.64 3.13
N ALA A 546 -1.39 6.29 2.93
CA ALA A 546 -0.55 5.69 3.97
C ALA A 546 -0.15 6.68 5.08
N LYS A 547 -0.63 7.93 5.02
CA LYS A 547 -0.47 8.96 6.07
C LYS A 547 -1.36 8.75 7.30
N ALA A 548 -2.22 7.72 7.32
CA ALA A 548 -2.98 7.38 8.50
C ALA A 548 -2.07 7.17 9.72
N GLY A 549 -2.39 7.79 10.85
CA GLY A 549 -1.49 7.92 12.00
C GLY A 549 -0.88 6.60 12.50
N VAL A 550 -1.61 5.48 12.48
CA VAL A 550 -1.09 4.15 12.85
C VAL A 550 -0.26 3.49 11.73
N LEU A 551 -0.52 3.81 10.46
CA LEU A 551 0.27 3.31 9.31
C LEU A 551 1.63 3.96 9.18
N ASN A 552 1.81 5.15 9.78
CA ASN A 552 3.09 5.87 9.82
C ASN A 552 4.12 5.27 10.81
N ILE A 553 3.75 4.29 11.63
CA ILE A 553 4.67 3.66 12.59
C ILE A 553 5.78 2.92 11.81
N ASP A 554 7.05 3.23 12.12
CA ASP A 554 8.26 2.71 11.46
C ASP A 554 8.45 3.04 9.96
N GLN A 555 7.67 3.96 9.39
CA GLN A 555 7.90 4.39 8.01
C GLN A 555 9.26 5.06 7.82
N LYS A 556 9.94 4.76 6.71
CA LYS A 556 11.28 5.27 6.40
C LYS A 556 11.24 6.63 5.69
N LYS A 557 10.49 7.58 6.23
CA LYS A 557 10.27 8.92 5.63
C LYS A 557 11.36 9.91 6.04
N VAL A 558 11.69 9.94 7.33
CA VAL A 558 12.69 10.83 7.92
C VAL A 558 13.88 10.01 8.40
N TRP A 559 15.07 10.35 7.91
CA TRP A 559 16.31 9.73 8.34
C TRP A 559 16.92 10.49 9.51
N LEU A 560 17.17 9.79 10.62
CA LEU A 560 18.04 10.28 11.70
C LEU A 560 19.49 10.16 11.23
N ARG A 561 20.09 11.29 10.86
CA ARG A 561 21.44 11.36 10.30
C ARG A 561 22.51 11.38 11.39
N GLU A 562 22.26 12.09 12.48
CA GLU A 562 23.17 12.17 13.62
C GLU A 562 22.39 12.17 14.93
N GLN A 563 22.93 11.46 15.92
CA GLN A 563 22.41 11.43 17.29
C GLN A 563 23.57 11.57 18.27
N GLN A 564 23.49 12.53 19.19
CA GLN A 564 24.49 12.76 20.22
C GLN A 564 23.84 12.76 21.60
N VAL A 565 24.45 12.04 22.54
CA VAL A 565 24.09 12.09 23.96
C VAL A 565 25.25 12.65 24.77
N THR A 566 24.97 13.66 25.58
CA THR A 566 25.94 14.26 26.51
C THR A 566 25.41 14.16 27.93
N VAL A 567 26.19 13.55 28.83
CA VAL A 567 25.84 13.42 30.25
C VAL A 567 26.78 14.27 31.09
N GLN A 568 26.22 15.10 31.97
CA GLN A 568 26.95 15.93 32.95
C GLN A 568 26.55 15.48 34.37
N PRO A 569 27.36 14.63 35.02
CA PRO A 569 27.10 14.15 36.38
C PRO A 569 27.27 15.22 37.46
N HIS A 570 26.42 15.17 38.48
CA HIS A 570 26.44 15.99 39.70
C HIS A 570 26.37 15.11 40.94
N GLY A 571 27.21 14.07 41.02
CA GLY A 571 27.20 13.07 42.09
C GLY A 571 26.31 11.86 41.75
N ASP A 572 25.13 11.79 42.36
CA ASP A 572 24.12 10.74 42.21
C ASP A 572 22.92 11.15 41.34
N TRP A 573 22.98 12.31 40.69
CA TRP A 573 22.07 12.74 39.62
C TRP A 573 22.86 13.38 38.46
N ALA A 574 22.24 13.55 37.29
CA ALA A 574 22.89 14.13 36.12
C ALA A 574 21.96 14.96 35.23
N ASP A 575 22.56 15.91 34.51
CA ASP A 575 21.95 16.53 33.32
C ASP A 575 22.28 15.69 32.08
N VAL A 576 21.25 15.38 31.29
CA VAL A 576 21.42 14.69 30.01
C VAL A 576 20.86 15.55 28.89
N GLU A 577 21.66 15.74 27.84
CA GLU A 577 21.26 16.38 26.59
C GLU A 577 21.32 15.35 25.45
N LEU A 578 20.19 15.16 24.78
CA LEU A 578 20.05 14.43 23.54
C LEU A 578 19.92 15.43 22.39
N TYR A 579 20.81 15.33 21.41
CA TYR A 579 20.78 16.10 20.17
C TYR A 579 20.53 15.15 19.00
N GLU A 580 19.58 15.51 18.13
CA GLU A 580 19.23 14.74 16.94
C GLU A 580 19.17 15.63 15.70
N PHE A 581 19.62 15.07 14.59
CA PHE A 581 19.62 15.71 13.28
C PHE A 581 18.84 14.86 12.28
N TYR A 582 17.79 15.44 11.73
CA TYR A 582 16.86 14.78 10.83
C TYR A 582 16.94 15.30 9.40
N GLN A 583 16.75 14.39 8.45
CA GLN A 583 16.63 14.69 7.02
C GLN A 583 15.41 14.00 6.42
N ASN A 584 14.56 14.77 5.76
CA ASN A 584 13.41 14.24 5.04
C ASN A 584 13.83 13.56 3.73
N LYS A 585 13.24 12.39 3.44
CA LYS A 585 13.44 11.63 2.21
C LYS A 585 12.22 11.67 1.28
N THR A 586 11.15 12.36 1.66
CA THR A 586 9.92 12.50 0.88
C THR A 586 9.80 13.91 0.28
N ASN A 587 8.83 14.09 -0.62
CA ASN A 587 8.50 15.39 -1.22
C ASN A 587 7.42 16.15 -0.42
N ASN A 588 7.01 15.63 0.74
CA ASN A 588 6.03 16.22 1.63
C ASN A 588 6.69 16.59 2.96
N VAL A 589 6.23 17.63 3.65
CA VAL A 589 6.69 17.87 5.02
C VAL A 589 6.24 16.73 5.93
N GLU A 590 7.12 16.25 6.79
CA GLU A 590 6.86 15.08 7.64
C GLU A 590 6.90 15.46 9.12
N GLU A 591 6.14 14.73 9.94
CA GLU A 591 6.17 14.80 11.40
C GLU A 591 6.96 13.61 11.94
N VAL A 592 7.90 13.84 12.86
CA VAL A 592 8.53 12.78 13.66
C VAL A 592 7.79 12.67 14.99
N LEU A 593 7.44 11.45 15.37
CA LEU A 593 6.79 11.17 16.65
C LEU A 593 7.55 10.09 17.41
N TYR A 594 7.79 10.33 18.69
CA TYR A 594 8.34 9.38 19.65
C TYR A 594 7.42 9.23 20.86
N TYR A 595 7.11 7.98 21.21
CA TYR A 595 6.71 7.61 22.57
C TYR A 595 7.90 6.95 23.26
N PHE A 596 8.22 7.38 24.47
CA PHE A 596 9.33 6.82 25.22
C PHE A 596 9.11 6.90 26.73
N ASN A 597 9.84 6.07 27.45
CA ASN A 597 9.77 5.97 28.89
C ASN A 597 11.07 6.48 29.53
N LEU A 598 10.93 7.18 30.65
CA LEU A 598 12.02 7.50 31.57
C LEU A 598 11.67 7.00 32.98
N PRO A 599 12.65 6.85 33.88
CA PRO A 599 12.37 6.64 35.30
C PRO A 599 11.42 7.70 35.84
N GLU A 600 10.60 7.32 36.80
CA GLU A 600 9.52 8.18 37.29
C GLU A 600 10.04 9.42 38.03
N SER A 601 11.23 9.38 38.63
CA SER A 601 11.85 10.60 39.20
C SER A 601 12.41 11.56 38.14
N ALA A 602 12.64 11.09 36.91
CA ALA A 602 13.27 11.88 35.86
C ALA A 602 12.35 13.03 35.41
N VAL A 603 12.96 14.14 35.00
CA VAL A 603 12.21 15.33 34.58
C VAL A 603 12.78 15.93 33.31
N LEU A 604 11.92 16.14 32.31
CA LEU A 604 12.28 16.85 31.09
C LEU A 604 12.30 18.35 31.35
N THR A 605 13.42 18.97 31.02
CA THR A 605 13.74 20.37 31.34
C THR A 605 13.82 21.26 30.10
N GLY A 606 13.73 20.69 28.90
CA GLY A 606 13.70 21.48 27.69
C GLY A 606 13.60 20.67 26.40
N VAL A 607 13.00 21.31 25.41
CA VAL A 607 12.97 20.87 24.01
C VAL A 607 13.23 22.08 23.12
N TRP A 608 14.06 21.94 22.10
CA TRP A 608 14.32 23.03 21.15
C TRP A 608 14.39 22.48 19.74
N LEU A 609 13.99 23.31 18.78
CA LEU A 609 14.15 23.06 17.35
C LEU A 609 15.10 24.09 16.73
N GLY A 610 15.74 23.73 15.63
CA GLY A 610 16.54 24.67 14.86
C GLY A 610 16.72 24.22 13.41
N ASP A 611 16.87 25.21 12.53
CA ASP A 611 17.09 25.01 11.09
C ASP A 611 18.57 24.75 10.74
N ASN A 612 19.45 24.80 11.74
CA ASN A 612 20.87 24.56 11.62
C ASN A 612 21.44 24.08 12.97
N ASN A 613 22.68 23.59 12.95
CA ASN A 613 23.37 23.07 14.13
C ASN A 613 23.81 24.13 15.16
N ASN A 614 23.54 25.44 14.94
CA ASN A 614 23.90 26.47 15.91
C ASN A 614 22.88 26.51 17.06
N ARG A 615 23.32 26.00 18.21
CA ARG A 615 22.54 25.97 19.46
C ARG A 615 22.02 27.33 19.92
N GLU A 616 22.68 28.45 19.59
CA GLU A 616 22.22 29.78 19.98
C GLU A 616 21.03 30.29 19.14
N LYS A 617 20.83 29.71 17.95
CA LYS A 617 19.75 30.09 17.02
C LYS A 617 18.51 29.21 17.15
N ARG A 618 18.50 28.29 18.11
CA ARG A 618 17.37 27.38 18.34
C ARG A 618 16.14 28.15 18.83
N PHE A 619 14.97 27.72 18.39
CA PHE A 619 13.71 28.29 18.83
C PHE A 619 13.43 27.88 20.28
N PRO A 620 13.13 28.84 21.18
CA PRO A 620 12.89 28.55 22.58
C PRO A 620 11.56 27.82 22.76
N PHE A 621 11.51 26.89 23.71
CA PHE A 621 10.25 26.35 24.19
C PHE A 621 9.56 27.31 25.16
N LYS A 622 8.24 27.11 25.31
CA LYS A 622 7.44 27.66 26.39
C LYS A 622 6.71 26.52 27.09
N VAL A 623 6.69 26.54 28.42
CA VAL A 623 5.83 25.65 29.22
C VAL A 623 4.43 26.26 29.29
N SER A 624 3.41 25.47 28.96
CA SER A 624 2.00 25.88 28.90
C SER A 624 1.11 24.78 29.45
N THR A 625 -0.13 25.11 29.78
CA THR A 625 -1.14 24.11 30.14
C THR A 625 -1.31 23.10 29.00
N ARG A 626 -1.39 21.81 29.34
CA ARG A 626 -1.31 20.71 28.37
C ARG A 626 -2.32 20.80 27.22
N GLY A 627 -3.59 21.07 27.54
CA GLY A 627 -4.67 21.14 26.55
C GLY A 627 -4.49 22.33 25.61
N ALA A 628 -4.02 23.47 26.11
CA ALA A 628 -3.73 24.64 25.28
C ALA A 628 -2.57 24.38 24.32
N ALA A 629 -1.49 23.75 24.79
CA ALA A 629 -0.34 23.39 23.97
C ALA A 629 -0.73 22.41 22.85
N GLN A 630 -1.43 21.32 23.18
CA GLN A 630 -1.86 20.33 22.19
C GLN A 630 -2.81 20.93 21.14
N ARG A 631 -3.78 21.77 21.55
CA ARG A 631 -4.69 22.44 20.61
C ARG A 631 -3.95 23.36 19.64
N VAL A 632 -3.01 24.17 20.15
CA VAL A 632 -2.21 25.04 19.28
C VAL A 632 -1.40 24.20 18.31
N TYR A 633 -0.73 23.15 18.79
CA TYR A 633 0.05 22.24 17.96
C TYR A 633 -0.79 21.64 16.82
N ASN A 634 -1.91 20.99 17.15
CA ASN A 634 -2.79 20.35 16.16
C ASN A 634 -3.31 21.36 15.12
N SER A 635 -3.63 22.59 15.54
CA SER A 635 -4.05 23.66 14.62
C SER A 635 -2.94 24.17 13.68
N GLN A 636 -1.66 23.93 13.99
CA GLN A 636 -0.53 24.29 13.12
C GLN A 636 -0.22 23.18 12.11
N VAL A 637 -0.29 21.92 12.54
CA VAL A 637 -0.02 20.76 11.67
C VAL A 637 -1.05 20.65 10.55
N GLN A 638 -2.32 20.98 10.82
CA GLN A 638 -3.42 20.90 9.85
C GLN A 638 -3.46 22.05 8.81
N ARG A 639 -2.48 22.96 8.80
CA ARG A 639 -2.48 24.11 7.87
C ARG A 639 -1.95 23.71 6.49
N GLU A 640 -2.46 24.35 5.44
CA GLU A 640 -1.92 24.20 4.07
C GLU A 640 -0.42 24.55 3.95
N ARG A 641 0.05 25.47 4.80
CA ARG A 641 1.47 25.82 4.96
C ARG A 641 1.85 25.62 6.41
N PRO A 642 2.31 24.42 6.78
CA PRO A 642 2.61 24.13 8.17
C PRO A 642 3.84 24.91 8.63
N ILE A 643 3.83 25.36 9.87
CA ILE A 643 4.86 26.22 10.48
C ILE A 643 5.22 25.59 11.82
N ASP A 644 6.50 25.57 12.18
CA ASP A 644 7.16 24.59 13.06
C ASP A 644 6.82 24.67 14.56
N PRO A 645 6.07 23.72 15.13
CA PRO A 645 6.18 23.43 16.56
C PRO A 645 6.81 22.06 16.83
N ALA A 646 7.54 21.97 17.95
CA ALA A 646 7.68 20.73 18.68
C ALA A 646 6.72 20.75 19.86
N LEU A 647 6.17 19.60 20.22
CA LEU A 647 5.34 19.39 21.39
C LEU A 647 5.90 18.23 22.20
N LEU A 648 6.17 18.49 23.48
CA LEU A 648 6.65 17.51 24.44
C LEU A 648 5.68 17.43 25.61
N GLU A 649 5.19 16.22 25.86
CA GLU A 649 4.11 15.95 26.80
C GLU A 649 4.45 14.76 27.69
N GLN A 650 3.98 14.80 28.93
CA GLN A 650 3.94 13.64 29.79
C GLN A 650 2.56 12.97 29.65
N VAL A 651 2.55 11.73 29.17
CA VAL A 651 1.35 10.94 28.87
C VAL A 651 1.16 9.77 29.83
N GLY A 652 1.99 9.70 30.88
CA GLY A 652 1.88 8.77 31.99
C GLY A 652 2.91 9.07 33.08
N PRO A 653 2.96 8.29 34.18
CA PRO A 653 3.94 8.52 35.24
C PRO A 653 5.39 8.43 34.73
N ARG A 654 5.64 7.51 33.78
CA ARG A 654 6.94 7.26 33.15
C ARG A 654 6.97 7.59 31.65
N GLN A 655 5.80 7.77 31.02
CA GLN A 655 5.61 7.88 29.58
C GLN A 655 5.63 9.33 29.10
N TYR A 656 6.33 9.56 28.00
CA TYR A 656 6.43 10.85 27.33
C TYR A 656 6.15 10.71 25.84
N ARG A 657 5.54 11.75 25.28
CA ARG A 657 5.29 11.92 23.85
C ARG A 657 6.03 13.14 23.36
N LEU A 658 6.89 12.94 22.35
CA LEU A 658 7.58 14.02 21.64
C LEU A 658 7.12 14.01 20.19
N ARG A 659 6.64 15.16 19.72
CA ARG A 659 6.26 15.41 18.34
C ARG A 659 7.12 16.55 17.81
N ALA A 660 7.76 16.36 16.68
CA ALA A 660 8.63 17.34 16.05
C ALA A 660 8.23 17.52 14.59
N PHE A 661 7.82 18.74 14.24
CA PHE A 661 7.26 19.04 12.94
C PHE A 661 7.47 20.52 12.56
N PRO A 662 7.56 20.83 11.25
CA PRO A 662 7.83 19.94 10.12
C PRO A 662 9.31 19.60 9.96
N VAL A 663 9.59 18.38 9.49
CA VAL A 663 10.87 18.07 8.85
C VAL A 663 10.80 18.56 7.41
N PRO A 664 11.59 19.58 7.03
CA PRO A 664 11.45 20.21 5.73
C PRO A 664 11.84 19.28 4.58
N VAL A 665 11.17 19.43 3.44
CA VAL A 665 11.44 18.66 2.22
C VAL A 665 12.82 19.00 1.65
N PRO A 666 13.52 18.04 1.00
CA PRO A 666 14.75 18.34 0.27
C PRO A 666 14.50 19.37 -0.84
N LEU A 667 15.56 20.05 -1.26
CA LEU A 667 15.46 20.94 -2.42
C LEU A 667 15.25 20.11 -3.69
N SER A 668 14.25 20.49 -4.48
CA SER A 668 14.09 19.97 -5.84
C SER A 668 15.30 20.32 -6.70
N SER A 669 15.50 19.59 -7.80
CA SER A 669 16.59 19.88 -8.74
C SER A 669 16.50 21.31 -9.28
N TRP A 670 15.29 21.79 -9.57
CA TRP A 670 15.04 23.16 -10.00
C TRP A 670 15.39 24.21 -8.93
N GLU A 671 15.01 23.99 -7.67
CA GLU A 671 15.37 24.92 -6.57
C GLU A 671 16.88 25.01 -6.36
N ARG A 672 17.59 23.88 -6.47
CA ARG A 672 19.06 23.84 -6.39
C ARG A 672 19.70 24.63 -7.53
N GLU A 673 19.18 24.53 -8.74
CA GLU A 673 19.66 25.31 -9.90
C GLU A 673 19.41 26.81 -9.75
N GLN A 674 18.28 27.19 -9.14
CA GLN A 674 17.94 28.59 -8.86
C GLN A 674 18.67 29.17 -7.63
N GLY A 675 19.41 28.34 -6.88
CA GLY A 675 20.09 28.76 -5.65
C GLY A 675 19.10 29.18 -4.55
N VAL A 676 17.93 28.53 -4.46
CA VAL A 676 16.95 28.81 -3.40
C VAL A 676 17.54 28.41 -2.05
N GLU A 677 17.63 29.37 -1.13
CA GLU A 677 18.04 29.13 0.25
C GLU A 677 16.81 28.99 1.15
N ARG A 678 16.51 27.75 1.56
CA ARG A 678 15.54 27.44 2.62
C ARG A 678 16.03 26.27 3.48
N PRO A 679 15.55 26.12 4.72
CA PRO A 679 15.88 24.96 5.55
C PRO A 679 15.51 23.65 4.84
N THR A 680 16.43 22.68 4.89
CA THR A 680 16.26 21.30 4.38
C THR A 680 16.54 20.25 5.46
N GLU A 681 16.80 20.72 6.67
CA GLU A 681 17.32 19.95 7.79
C GLU A 681 16.58 20.42 9.05
N MET A 682 16.34 19.50 9.98
CA MET A 682 15.75 19.81 11.28
C MET A 682 16.68 19.30 12.38
N HIS A 683 17.00 20.17 13.33
CA HIS A 683 17.79 19.85 14.51
C HIS A 683 16.92 19.91 15.76
N LEU A 684 17.03 18.90 16.62
CA LEU A 684 16.29 18.80 17.86
C LEU A 684 17.24 18.62 19.04
N TRP A 685 16.98 19.37 20.11
CA TRP A 685 17.65 19.19 21.39
C TRP A 685 16.60 18.86 22.44
N LEU A 686 16.85 17.81 23.22
CA LEU A 686 16.03 17.38 24.34
C LEU A 686 16.91 17.33 25.59
N THR A 687 16.50 17.99 26.66
CA THR A 687 17.24 17.92 27.94
C THR A 687 16.36 17.36 29.04
N TYR A 688 16.96 16.54 29.89
CA TYR A 688 16.31 16.01 31.08
C TYR A 688 17.30 15.82 32.22
N LYS A 689 16.77 15.74 33.44
CA LYS A 689 17.52 15.42 34.66
C LYS A 689 17.07 14.06 35.17
N VAL A 690 18.01 13.27 35.70
CA VAL A 690 17.74 11.90 36.14
C VAL A 690 18.61 11.51 37.33
N MET A 691 18.06 10.69 38.22
CA MET A 691 18.81 10.05 39.31
C MET A 691 19.67 8.89 38.77
N ARG A 692 20.83 8.69 39.37
CA ARG A 692 21.71 7.55 39.07
C ARG A 692 21.07 6.27 39.60
N GLN A 693 21.08 5.23 38.78
CA GLN A 693 20.75 3.86 39.20
C GLN A 693 22.04 3.03 39.30
N GLU A 694 21.97 1.84 39.89
CA GLU A 694 23.13 0.95 40.06
C GLU A 694 23.86 0.66 38.74
N LYS A 695 23.10 0.51 37.63
CA LYS A 695 23.62 0.25 36.28
C LYS A 695 24.24 1.48 35.61
N GLY A 696 23.94 2.70 36.08
CA GLY A 696 24.42 3.95 35.49
C GLY A 696 23.32 5.00 35.31
N TRP A 697 23.47 5.84 34.28
CA TRP A 697 22.53 6.90 33.92
C TRP A 697 21.42 6.34 33.02
N PRO A 698 20.15 6.36 33.46
CA PRO A 698 19.04 5.84 32.67
C PRO A 698 18.79 6.71 31.43
N MET A 699 18.61 6.07 30.28
CA MET A 699 18.28 6.73 29.01
C MET A 699 16.81 6.53 28.63
N PRO A 700 16.24 7.39 27.76
CA PRO A 700 14.91 7.19 27.19
C PRO A 700 14.79 5.80 26.54
N LYS A 701 13.86 5.00 27.04
CA LYS A 701 13.50 3.70 26.44
C LYS A 701 12.38 3.91 25.43
N LEU A 702 12.66 3.69 24.15
CA LEU A 702 11.67 3.84 23.09
C LEU A 702 10.50 2.87 23.30
N ALA A 703 9.27 3.39 23.23
CA ALA A 703 8.03 2.60 23.18
C ALA A 703 7.50 2.51 21.74
N GLU A 704 7.44 3.62 21.02
CA GLU A 704 6.95 3.68 19.63
C GLU A 704 7.61 4.84 18.88
N LYS A 705 7.83 4.68 17.57
CA LYS A 705 8.29 5.76 16.67
C LYS A 705 7.47 5.82 15.37
N ARG A 706 7.23 7.03 14.86
CA ARG A 706 6.53 7.24 13.57
C ARG A 706 7.34 8.09 12.61
N ASN A 707 7.25 7.76 11.32
CA ASN A 707 7.92 8.42 10.19
C ASN A 707 9.45 8.50 10.24
N ILE A 708 10.10 7.90 11.25
CA ILE A 708 11.55 8.01 11.44
C ILE A 708 12.28 6.66 11.39
N PHE A 709 13.47 6.66 10.79
CA PHE A 709 14.36 5.53 10.73
C PHE A 709 15.84 5.93 10.88
N TRP A 710 16.66 4.98 11.31
CA TRP A 710 18.12 5.06 11.35
C TRP A 710 18.73 3.79 10.77
N ASN A 711 20.00 3.87 10.37
CA ASN A 711 20.72 2.77 9.73
C ASN A 711 22.20 2.80 10.16
N ARG A 712 23.05 2.01 9.49
CA ARG A 712 24.51 1.99 9.75
C ARG A 712 25.23 3.28 9.38
N GLU A 713 24.56 4.16 8.64
CA GLU A 713 25.11 5.45 8.20
C GLU A 713 24.74 6.57 9.19
N THR A 714 23.84 6.31 10.14
CA THR A 714 23.54 7.22 11.24
C THR A 714 24.76 7.35 12.15
N VAL A 715 25.30 8.57 12.26
CA VAL A 715 26.43 8.88 13.14
C VAL A 715 25.94 8.99 14.57
N ARG A 716 26.60 8.31 15.50
CA ARG A 716 26.19 8.28 16.90
C ARG A 716 27.33 8.63 17.83
N LEU A 717 27.13 9.66 18.64
CA LEU A 717 28.12 10.24 19.52
C LEU A 717 27.67 10.13 20.98
N GLN A 718 28.54 9.66 21.86
CA GLN A 718 28.35 9.70 23.31
C GLN A 718 29.49 10.46 23.94
N ASN A 719 29.16 11.57 24.62
CA ASN A 719 30.14 12.47 25.21
C ASN A 719 31.25 12.87 24.20
N GLY A 720 30.88 13.04 22.92
CA GLY A 720 31.78 13.39 21.82
C GLY A 720 32.54 12.23 21.16
N ALA A 721 32.42 11.00 21.67
CA ALA A 721 33.05 9.81 21.07
C ALA A 721 32.06 9.04 20.19
N GLU A 722 32.49 8.62 19.00
CA GLU A 722 31.65 7.81 18.12
C GLU A 722 31.50 6.38 18.66
N ILE A 723 30.26 5.90 18.66
CA ILE A 723 29.91 4.58 19.17
C ILE A 723 29.00 3.84 18.19
N LYS A 724 29.04 2.50 18.25
CA LYS A 724 28.19 1.63 17.45
C LYS A 724 27.12 1.00 18.33
N PHE A 725 25.85 1.25 18.01
CA PHE A 725 24.73 0.56 18.63
C PHE A 725 24.15 -0.51 17.71
N PRO A 726 23.37 -1.46 18.26
CA PRO A 726 22.47 -2.30 17.47
C PRO A 726 21.59 -1.43 16.55
N GLN A 727 21.31 -1.91 15.34
CA GLN A 727 20.59 -1.11 14.34
C GLN A 727 19.14 -0.76 14.73
N ASP A 728 18.56 -1.50 15.67
CA ASP A 728 17.15 -1.38 16.01
C ASP A 728 16.90 -0.50 17.25
N ASP A 729 17.94 -0.22 18.05
CA ASP A 729 17.80 0.55 19.29
C ASP A 729 17.84 2.07 19.04
N TRP A 730 16.95 2.81 19.70
CA TRP A 730 16.98 4.27 19.68
C TRP A 730 18.14 4.82 20.52
N LEU A 731 18.30 4.32 21.74
CA LEU A 731 19.35 4.66 22.71
C LEU A 731 19.69 3.40 23.56
N PRO A 732 20.90 3.30 24.14
CA PRO A 732 21.22 2.22 25.07
C PRO A 732 20.39 2.39 26.34
N GLU A 733 20.04 1.31 27.05
CA GLU A 733 19.22 1.39 28.27
C GLU A 733 19.88 2.26 29.37
N PHE A 734 21.21 2.17 29.49
CA PHE A 734 22.01 2.93 30.43
C PHE A 734 23.30 3.42 29.81
N ILE A 735 23.74 4.61 30.23
CA ILE A 735 25.13 5.06 30.06
C ILE A 735 25.89 4.75 31.36
N PRO A 736 26.99 3.98 31.34
CA PRO A 736 27.77 3.68 32.54
C PRO A 736 28.22 4.96 33.26
N ALA A 737 27.98 5.01 34.56
CA ALA A 737 28.45 6.10 35.41
C ALA A 737 29.88 5.80 35.91
N ALA A 738 30.73 6.83 35.97
CA ALA A 738 32.07 6.71 36.55
C ALA A 738 32.00 6.74 38.09
N GLY A 739 32.83 5.92 38.75
CA GLY A 739 32.93 5.87 40.21
C GLY A 739 31.90 4.94 40.88
N GLU A 740 32.04 4.77 42.19
CA GLU A 740 31.14 3.95 43.01
C GLU A 740 29.74 4.60 43.12
N PHE A 741 28.67 3.81 43.18
CA PHE A 741 27.32 4.31 43.40
C PHE A 741 27.14 4.64 44.88
N LYS A 742 26.99 5.93 45.20
CA LYS A 742 26.79 6.44 46.57
C LYS A 742 25.61 7.42 46.57
N PRO A 743 24.41 6.96 46.95
CA PRO A 743 23.26 7.84 47.16
C PRO A 743 23.54 8.90 48.22
N GLU A 744 23.18 10.15 47.96
CA GLU A 744 23.38 11.30 48.85
C GLU A 744 22.04 11.91 49.28
N LEU A 745 22.06 12.61 50.42
CA LEU A 745 20.89 13.36 50.90
C LEU A 745 20.80 14.69 50.15
N HIS A 746 19.72 14.92 49.40
CA HIS A 746 19.47 16.20 48.74
C HIS A 746 18.36 16.96 49.44
N GLN A 747 18.53 18.27 49.58
CA GLN A 747 17.51 19.13 50.18
C GLN A 747 17.46 20.48 49.47
N VAL A 748 16.29 20.84 48.97
CA VAL A 748 16.06 22.10 48.26
C VAL A 748 14.83 22.80 48.82
N ASN A 749 14.98 24.09 49.15
CA ASN A 749 13.85 24.94 49.50
C ASN A 749 13.37 25.66 48.25
N LEU A 750 12.21 25.26 47.75
CA LEU A 750 11.54 25.82 46.60
C LEU A 750 10.83 27.14 46.97
N ALA A 751 10.68 27.99 45.96
CA ALA A 751 9.92 29.22 46.09
C ALA A 751 8.48 28.95 46.49
N GLY A 752 8.01 29.62 47.56
CA GLY A 752 6.71 29.34 48.18
C GLY A 752 6.79 28.78 49.60
N GLY A 753 8.02 28.52 50.10
CA GLY A 753 8.24 28.01 51.46
C GLY A 753 8.07 26.51 51.58
N ASP A 754 8.25 25.78 50.48
CA ASP A 754 8.23 24.32 50.44
C ASP A 754 9.66 23.79 50.40
N ARG A 755 9.94 22.75 51.19
CA ARG A 755 11.22 22.07 51.28
C ARG A 755 11.05 20.64 50.82
N VAL A 756 11.79 20.28 49.80
CA VAL A 756 11.81 18.92 49.26
C VAL A 756 13.12 18.26 49.64
N THR A 757 13.04 17.06 50.19
CA THR A 757 14.19 16.27 50.63
C THR A 757 14.17 14.91 49.95
N ALA A 758 15.24 14.54 49.24
CA ALA A 758 15.44 13.20 48.71
C ALA A 758 16.34 12.42 49.69
N LYS A 759 15.75 11.48 50.44
CA LYS A 759 16.47 10.66 51.42
C LYS A 759 16.80 9.30 50.80
N PRO A 760 18.08 8.89 50.70
CA PRO A 760 18.43 7.55 50.26
C PRO A 760 17.75 6.45 51.08
N LEU A 761 17.19 5.45 50.40
CA LEU A 761 16.63 4.25 51.01
C LEU A 761 17.60 3.09 50.88
N ALA A 762 17.91 2.43 52.00
CA ALA A 762 18.60 1.15 51.96
C ALA A 762 17.66 0.06 51.43
N ILE A 763 18.20 -0.95 50.75
CA ILE A 763 17.42 -2.08 50.22
C ILE A 763 16.59 -2.76 51.33
N ASP A 764 17.13 -2.84 52.54
CA ASP A 764 16.47 -3.42 53.71
C ASP A 764 15.24 -2.63 54.20
N ASN A 765 15.07 -1.38 53.74
CA ASN A 765 13.90 -0.55 54.07
C ASN A 765 12.69 -0.83 53.16
N TYR A 766 12.87 -1.58 52.06
CA TYR A 766 11.74 -2.05 51.25
C TYR A 766 11.08 -3.25 51.94
N ALA A 767 10.14 -2.97 52.85
CA ALA A 767 9.30 -3.98 53.45
C ALA A 767 8.11 -4.33 52.54
N LEU A 768 7.51 -5.50 52.75
CA LEU A 768 6.20 -5.82 52.17
C LEU A 768 5.10 -5.48 53.17
N PRO A 769 3.90 -5.05 52.72
CA PRO A 769 2.81 -4.74 53.64
C PRO A 769 2.40 -5.98 54.46
N GLN A 770 2.20 -5.82 55.77
CA GLN A 770 1.83 -6.91 56.69
C GLN A 770 0.43 -6.69 57.29
N GLY A 771 -0.38 -7.76 57.36
CA GLY A 771 -1.73 -7.70 57.94
C GLY A 771 -2.69 -6.78 57.16
N LYS A 772 -2.39 -6.51 55.89
CA LYS A 772 -3.19 -5.68 55.00
C LYS A 772 -4.12 -6.54 54.15
N ARG A 773 -5.21 -5.95 53.66
CA ARG A 773 -6.11 -6.59 52.69
C ARG A 773 -5.98 -5.94 51.32
N LEU A 774 -5.62 -6.73 50.32
CA LEU A 774 -5.39 -6.29 48.94
C LEU A 774 -6.50 -6.75 47.99
N ALA A 775 -6.91 -5.89 47.08
CA ALA A 775 -7.69 -6.27 45.90
C ALA A 775 -6.77 -6.47 44.69
N LEU A 776 -6.73 -7.67 44.13
CA LEU A 776 -5.99 -7.99 42.91
C LEU A 776 -6.95 -8.07 41.73
N VAL A 777 -7.01 -7.01 40.94
CA VAL A 777 -7.85 -6.92 39.73
C VAL A 777 -7.07 -7.44 38.54
N VAL A 778 -7.62 -8.40 37.81
CA VAL A 778 -6.99 -9.05 36.67
C VAL A 778 -7.75 -8.69 35.40
N ASP A 779 -6.99 -8.23 34.42
CA ASP A 779 -7.47 -8.01 33.07
C ASP A 779 -7.94 -9.32 32.41
N GLY A 780 -9.21 -9.34 32.00
CA GLY A 780 -9.83 -10.46 31.27
C GLY A 780 -9.87 -10.28 29.75
N SER A 781 -9.29 -9.20 29.24
CA SER A 781 -9.12 -8.92 27.80
C SER A 781 -8.39 -10.05 27.10
N ARG A 782 -8.52 -10.11 25.78
CA ARG A 782 -7.89 -11.16 24.98
C ARG A 782 -6.36 -11.04 24.92
N SER A 783 -5.85 -9.82 24.78
CA SER A 783 -4.43 -9.47 24.66
C SER A 783 -3.60 -10.07 25.80
N MET A 784 -4.17 -10.01 27.01
CA MET A 784 -3.64 -10.63 28.24
C MET A 784 -3.40 -12.14 28.13
N GLY A 785 -4.07 -12.83 27.20
CA GLY A 785 -3.85 -14.25 26.93
C GLY A 785 -2.41 -14.58 26.52
N THR A 786 -1.67 -13.63 25.93
CA THR A 786 -0.26 -13.79 25.57
C THR A 786 0.69 -13.70 26.78
N HIS A 787 0.27 -13.02 27.85
CA HIS A 787 1.02 -12.82 29.10
C HIS A 787 0.65 -13.84 30.20
N ARG A 788 -0.07 -14.92 29.85
CA ARG A 788 -0.52 -15.96 30.81
C ARG A 788 0.61 -16.52 31.69
N GLN A 789 1.80 -16.72 31.13
CA GLN A 789 2.94 -17.27 31.88
C GLN A 789 3.55 -16.27 32.87
N GLU A 790 3.59 -14.99 32.51
CA GLU A 790 4.02 -13.89 33.38
C GLU A 790 3.02 -13.68 34.51
N LEU A 791 1.72 -13.74 34.19
CA LEU A 791 0.64 -13.68 35.17
C LEU A 791 0.77 -14.83 36.18
N LYS A 792 0.98 -16.06 35.71
CA LYS A 792 1.17 -17.24 36.57
C LYS A 792 2.37 -17.09 37.50
N THR A 793 3.46 -16.52 37.00
CA THR A 793 4.68 -16.27 37.78
C THR A 793 4.42 -15.23 38.87
N SER A 794 3.77 -14.12 38.50
CA SER A 794 3.41 -13.04 39.43
C SER A 794 2.46 -13.54 40.52
N PHE A 795 1.42 -14.30 40.15
CA PHE A 795 0.46 -14.87 41.09
C PHE A 795 1.10 -15.87 42.04
N LYS A 796 1.98 -16.72 41.53
CA LYS A 796 2.74 -17.66 42.37
C LYS A 796 3.58 -16.91 43.41
N TRP A 797 4.25 -15.83 43.01
CA TRP A 797 5.01 -15.00 43.96
C TRP A 797 4.10 -14.36 45.01
N VAL A 798 2.96 -13.79 44.62
CA VAL A 798 1.99 -13.25 45.60
C VAL A 798 1.52 -14.34 46.56
N GLN A 799 1.33 -15.59 46.08
CA GLN A 799 0.86 -16.71 46.89
C GLN A 799 1.89 -17.15 47.93
N GLU A 800 3.14 -17.30 47.49
CA GLU A 800 4.24 -17.84 48.29
C GLU A 800 4.84 -16.79 49.23
N VAL A 801 4.74 -15.51 48.88
CA VAL A 801 5.40 -14.41 49.60
C VAL A 801 4.38 -13.54 50.36
N PHE A 802 3.46 -12.88 49.66
CA PHE A 802 2.57 -11.87 50.26
C PHE A 802 1.37 -12.48 51.01
N ALA A 803 0.66 -13.42 50.39
CA ALA A 803 -0.55 -14.04 50.94
C ALA A 803 -0.30 -14.90 52.20
N THR A 804 0.97 -15.15 52.55
CA THR A 804 1.33 -15.80 53.82
C THR A 804 1.20 -14.87 55.04
N ARG A 805 1.07 -13.56 54.82
CA ARG A 805 1.08 -12.51 55.87
C ARG A 805 -0.06 -11.49 55.76
N SER A 806 -0.84 -11.56 54.69
CA SER A 806 -1.85 -10.56 54.30
C SER A 806 -2.98 -11.23 53.52
N ASP A 807 -4.17 -10.64 53.52
CA ASP A 807 -5.34 -11.15 52.82
C ASP A 807 -5.39 -10.62 51.37
N VAL A 808 -5.80 -11.46 50.41
CA VAL A 808 -5.87 -11.10 48.99
C VAL A 808 -7.17 -11.59 48.38
N ASP A 809 -7.99 -10.65 47.92
CA ASP A 809 -9.21 -10.91 47.14
C ASP A 809 -8.88 -10.72 45.66
N ILE A 810 -9.36 -11.61 44.79
CA ILE A 810 -9.12 -11.55 43.33
C ILE A 810 -10.40 -11.12 42.63
N TYR A 811 -10.25 -10.17 41.72
CA TYR A 811 -11.31 -9.71 40.81
C TYR A 811 -10.89 -10.00 39.38
N PHE A 812 -11.61 -10.88 38.69
CA PHE A 812 -11.39 -11.11 37.27
C PHE A 812 -12.42 -10.34 36.47
N THR A 813 -11.93 -9.38 35.71
CA THR A 813 -12.74 -8.54 34.83
C THR A 813 -13.12 -9.32 33.58
N ALA A 814 -14.18 -8.88 32.89
CA ALA A 814 -14.64 -9.58 31.71
C ALA A 814 -15.14 -8.61 30.65
N ALA A 815 -14.78 -8.86 29.39
CA ALA A 815 -15.35 -8.15 28.26
C ALA A 815 -16.87 -8.38 28.16
N THR A 816 -17.55 -7.48 27.45
CA THR A 816 -19.01 -7.44 27.30
C THR A 816 -19.57 -8.83 27.04
N VAL A 817 -20.72 -9.15 27.65
CA VAL A 817 -21.45 -10.45 27.63
C VAL A 817 -21.12 -11.39 28.80
N SER A 818 -19.90 -11.36 29.34
CA SER A 818 -19.54 -12.18 30.51
C SER A 818 -19.70 -11.40 31.81
N GLN A 819 -20.04 -12.10 32.90
CA GLN A 819 -20.07 -11.47 34.22
C GLN A 819 -18.67 -11.50 34.84
N PRO A 820 -18.16 -10.35 35.32
CA PRO A 820 -16.91 -10.33 36.06
C PRO A 820 -17.07 -11.11 37.38
N GLN A 821 -15.98 -11.68 37.87
CA GLN A 821 -15.98 -12.62 38.99
C GLN A 821 -15.11 -12.11 40.14
N ARG A 822 -15.50 -12.46 41.37
CA ARG A 822 -14.73 -12.21 42.59
C ARG A 822 -14.46 -13.54 43.29
N TRP A 823 -13.23 -13.73 43.75
CA TRP A 823 -12.84 -14.82 44.64
C TRP A 823 -12.17 -14.26 45.88
N ASP A 824 -12.65 -14.66 47.05
CA ASP A 824 -12.11 -14.19 48.34
C ASP A 824 -10.86 -14.97 48.77
N GLU A 825 -10.51 -16.04 48.05
CA GLU A 825 -9.33 -16.86 48.32
C GLU A 825 -8.49 -17.05 47.07
N MET A 826 -7.18 -16.83 47.20
CA MET A 826 -6.29 -16.91 46.05
C MET A 826 -6.24 -18.30 45.38
N GLY A 827 -6.36 -19.38 46.16
CA GLY A 827 -6.30 -20.75 45.65
C GLY A 827 -7.44 -21.12 44.70
N GLN A 828 -8.49 -20.31 44.62
CA GLN A 828 -9.64 -20.52 43.72
C GLN A 828 -9.35 -20.05 42.28
N PHE A 829 -8.41 -19.12 42.09
CA PHE A 829 -8.03 -18.64 40.78
C PHE A 829 -6.98 -19.53 40.13
N ASN A 830 -7.16 -19.83 38.85
CA ASN A 830 -6.18 -20.55 38.05
C ASN A 830 -6.09 -19.96 36.64
N ALA A 831 -4.98 -19.26 36.36
CA ALA A 831 -4.70 -18.63 35.08
C ALA A 831 -4.80 -19.58 33.87
N ASP A 832 -4.60 -20.89 34.06
CA ASP A 832 -4.70 -21.89 32.98
C ASP A 832 -6.16 -22.22 32.61
N LYS A 833 -7.09 -22.02 33.53
CA LYS A 833 -8.52 -22.34 33.35
C LYS A 833 -9.37 -21.17 32.86
N VAL A 834 -8.86 -19.94 32.96
CA VAL A 834 -9.58 -18.73 32.53
C VAL A 834 -9.45 -18.53 31.02
N THR A 835 -10.51 -17.99 30.42
CA THR A 835 -10.56 -17.66 29.00
C THR A 835 -10.52 -16.14 28.82
N PHE A 836 -9.35 -15.64 28.44
CA PHE A 836 -9.09 -14.26 28.02
C PHE A 836 -9.79 -13.98 26.69
N TYR A 837 -10.70 -13.01 26.65
CA TYR A 837 -11.58 -12.81 25.50
C TYR A 837 -12.10 -11.38 25.40
N GLY A 838 -12.19 -10.87 24.18
CA GLY A 838 -12.76 -9.57 23.85
C GLY A 838 -11.84 -8.40 24.21
N THR A 839 -12.34 -7.19 23.96
CA THR A 839 -11.69 -5.93 24.35
C THR A 839 -12.18 -5.46 25.71
N LEU A 840 -11.28 -4.86 26.48
CA LEU A 840 -11.61 -4.25 27.77
C LEU A 840 -10.66 -3.08 28.05
N GLN A 841 -11.21 -1.90 28.33
CA GLN A 841 -10.41 -0.73 28.66
C GLN A 841 -10.23 -0.61 30.19
N LEU A 842 -9.17 0.07 30.64
CA LEU A 842 -8.86 0.24 32.08
C LEU A 842 -10.05 0.84 32.86
N GLN A 843 -10.76 1.78 32.24
CA GLN A 843 -11.98 2.38 32.80
C GLN A 843 -13.09 1.37 33.08
N ASP A 844 -13.26 0.39 32.19
CA ASP A 844 -14.26 -0.67 32.35
C ASP A 844 -13.85 -1.62 33.47
N MET A 845 -12.56 -1.96 33.55
CA MET A 845 -12.00 -2.79 34.61
C MET A 845 -12.25 -2.19 36.00
N LEU A 846 -11.95 -0.90 36.17
CA LEU A 846 -12.18 -0.18 37.43
C LEU A 846 -13.67 -0.08 37.77
N SER A 847 -14.50 0.20 36.76
CA SER A 847 -15.97 0.25 36.94
C SER A 847 -16.56 -1.11 37.33
N GLN A 848 -16.04 -2.22 36.78
CA GLN A 848 -16.43 -3.57 37.15
C GLN A 848 -15.96 -3.92 38.57
N PHE A 849 -14.73 -3.57 38.92
CA PHE A 849 -14.19 -3.75 40.26
C PHE A 849 -15.06 -3.05 41.32
N GLU A 850 -15.38 -1.78 41.14
CA GLU A 850 -16.20 -1.02 42.09
C GLU A 850 -17.62 -1.60 42.25
N LYS A 851 -18.21 -2.11 41.17
CA LYS A 851 -19.50 -2.81 41.24
C LYS A 851 -19.41 -4.12 42.02
N LEU A 852 -18.31 -4.88 41.89
CA LEU A 852 -18.12 -6.18 42.52
C LEU A 852 -17.65 -6.10 43.98
N ARG A 853 -16.90 -5.06 44.35
CA ARG A 853 -16.35 -4.96 45.71
C ARG A 853 -17.42 -4.69 46.77
N GLY A 854 -18.52 -4.04 46.39
CA GLY A 854 -19.58 -3.66 47.32
C GLY A 854 -19.03 -2.81 48.46
N ASN A 855 -19.23 -3.26 49.70
CA ASN A 855 -18.78 -2.54 50.90
C ASN A 855 -17.41 -3.03 51.44
N THR A 856 -16.69 -3.90 50.72
CA THR A 856 -15.38 -4.37 51.19
C THR A 856 -14.35 -3.25 51.12
N ALA A 857 -13.74 -2.90 52.25
CA ALA A 857 -12.61 -1.96 52.28
C ALA A 857 -11.30 -2.69 51.97
N TYR A 858 -10.39 -2.00 51.30
CA TYR A 858 -9.06 -2.49 50.94
C TYR A 858 -8.02 -1.47 51.37
N ASP A 859 -6.82 -1.96 51.70
CA ASP A 859 -5.66 -1.12 51.96
C ASP A 859 -4.92 -0.76 50.65
N GLY A 860 -5.14 -1.52 49.58
CA GLY A 860 -4.56 -1.26 48.27
C GLY A 860 -5.27 -2.05 47.16
N ILE A 861 -5.23 -1.50 45.95
CA ILE A 861 -5.81 -2.09 44.73
C ILE A 861 -4.67 -2.26 43.73
N VAL A 862 -4.41 -3.49 43.29
CA VAL A 862 -3.42 -3.80 42.26
C VAL A 862 -4.17 -4.30 41.03
N LEU A 863 -4.15 -3.53 39.94
CA LEU A 863 -4.71 -3.93 38.66
C LEU A 863 -3.58 -4.45 37.76
N VAL A 864 -3.64 -5.73 37.41
CA VAL A 864 -2.68 -6.43 36.56
C VAL A 864 -3.25 -6.52 35.14
N THR A 865 -2.55 -5.91 34.19
CA THR A 865 -2.92 -5.80 32.77
C THR A 865 -1.65 -5.89 31.91
N ASP A 866 -1.78 -5.87 30.59
CA ASP A 866 -0.66 -5.81 29.66
C ASP A 866 -0.42 -4.37 29.19
N ASP A 867 0.21 -4.17 28.03
CA ASP A 867 0.46 -2.83 27.48
C ASP A 867 -0.82 -2.10 27.03
N GLY A 868 -1.97 -2.78 27.00
CA GLY A 868 -3.27 -2.22 26.68
C GLY A 868 -3.37 -1.59 25.28
N SER A 869 -4.55 -1.05 24.98
CA SER A 869 -4.83 -0.37 23.72
C SER A 869 -5.29 1.07 23.97
N TYR A 870 -4.34 1.96 24.23
CA TYR A 870 -4.61 3.41 24.37
C TYR A 870 -5.40 3.99 23.19
N GLU A 871 -5.20 3.47 21.98
CA GLU A 871 -5.92 3.90 20.78
C GLU A 871 -7.42 3.54 20.79
N LEU A 872 -7.82 2.58 21.61
CA LEU A 872 -9.22 2.15 21.78
C LEU A 872 -9.88 2.80 23.00
N ALA A 873 -9.17 3.66 23.73
CA ALA A 873 -9.70 4.33 24.90
C ALA A 873 -10.62 5.48 24.48
N ASP A 874 -11.83 5.49 25.04
CA ASP A 874 -12.76 6.61 24.92
C ASP A 874 -12.45 7.69 25.97
N ASP A 875 -12.67 8.97 25.64
CA ASP A 875 -12.50 10.12 26.54
C ASP A 875 -13.64 10.22 27.60
N HIS A 876 -13.94 9.13 28.32
CA HIS A 876 -14.93 9.13 29.40
C HIS A 876 -14.38 9.80 30.65
N LYS A 877 -15.02 10.89 31.08
CA LYS A 877 -14.60 11.70 32.23
C LYS A 877 -15.13 11.20 33.58
N ASP A 878 -16.09 10.28 33.59
CA ASP A 878 -16.78 9.82 34.81
C ASP A 878 -16.22 8.46 35.25
N LEU A 879 -15.09 8.49 35.95
CA LEU A 879 -14.47 7.30 36.56
C LEU A 879 -14.81 7.20 38.05
N PRO A 880 -14.80 5.98 38.62
CA PRO A 880 -15.08 5.82 40.04
C PRO A 880 -13.96 6.41 40.92
N LYS A 881 -14.35 7.04 42.02
CA LYS A 881 -13.44 7.45 43.10
C LYS A 881 -13.05 6.23 43.93
N LEU A 882 -11.75 5.97 44.03
CA LEU A 882 -11.20 4.85 44.81
C LEU A 882 -10.78 5.35 46.20
N ALA A 883 -11.13 4.57 47.24
CA ALA A 883 -10.80 4.90 48.62
C ALA A 883 -9.42 4.35 49.08
N ALA A 884 -8.70 3.68 48.17
CA ALA A 884 -7.41 3.04 48.43
C ALA A 884 -6.48 3.24 47.22
N PRO A 885 -5.14 3.20 47.43
CA PRO A 885 -4.14 3.33 46.36
C PRO A 885 -4.33 2.35 45.21
N LEU A 886 -4.43 2.89 43.99
CA LEU A 886 -4.48 2.13 42.75
C LEU A 886 -3.08 1.96 42.13
N TRP A 887 -2.62 0.73 42.07
CA TRP A 887 -1.38 0.36 41.39
C TRP A 887 -1.69 -0.37 40.09
N LEU A 888 -1.29 0.20 38.95
CA LEU A 888 -1.33 -0.51 37.67
C LEU A 888 -0.03 -1.27 37.47
N VAL A 889 -0.12 -2.57 37.26
CA VAL A 889 1.01 -3.46 37.00
C VAL A 889 0.90 -3.98 35.56
N HIS A 890 1.84 -3.58 34.73
CA HIS A 890 1.86 -3.94 33.31
C HIS A 890 2.80 -5.11 33.04
N LEU A 891 2.24 -6.24 32.59
CA LEU A 891 2.99 -7.41 32.15
C LEU A 891 3.47 -7.20 30.71
N GLY A 892 4.64 -7.73 30.36
CA GLY A 892 5.19 -7.65 29.00
C GLY A 892 5.78 -6.31 28.56
N GLY A 893 5.44 -5.20 29.23
CA GLY A 893 5.95 -3.87 28.91
C GLY A 893 5.01 -2.76 29.36
N MET A 894 5.51 -1.53 29.43
CA MET A 894 4.70 -0.37 29.79
C MET A 894 3.87 0.09 28.59
N PRO A 895 2.62 0.57 28.80
CA PRO A 895 1.83 1.18 27.74
C PRO A 895 2.52 2.42 27.20
N LYS A 896 2.19 2.80 25.96
CA LYS A 896 2.72 4.02 25.32
C LYS A 896 2.20 5.31 25.96
N ALA A 897 0.97 5.29 26.46
CA ALA A 897 0.26 6.42 27.06
C ALA A 897 -0.95 5.94 27.85
N TYR A 898 -1.48 6.81 28.71
CA TYR A 898 -2.75 6.63 29.41
C TYR A 898 -3.71 7.76 29.04
N ASP A 899 -5.01 7.46 29.08
CA ASP A 899 -6.04 8.50 29.04
C ASP A 899 -5.99 9.37 30.31
N ASP A 900 -6.55 10.57 30.21
CA ASP A 900 -6.53 11.53 31.30
C ASP A 900 -7.36 11.12 32.51
N GLY A 901 -8.43 10.37 32.28
CA GLY A 901 -9.29 9.86 33.33
C GLY A 901 -8.48 8.93 34.24
N ILE A 902 -7.83 7.92 33.67
CA ILE A 902 -7.03 6.96 34.44
C ILE A 902 -5.89 7.64 35.18
N LEU A 903 -5.20 8.61 34.56
CA LEU A 903 -4.16 9.38 35.26
C LEU A 903 -4.71 10.16 36.44
N SER A 904 -5.93 10.72 36.32
CA SER A 904 -6.57 11.40 37.44
C SER A 904 -6.94 10.45 38.58
N VAL A 905 -7.38 9.22 38.27
CA VAL A 905 -7.68 8.20 39.30
C VAL A 905 -6.42 7.71 40.00
N ILE A 906 -5.33 7.45 39.26
CA ILE A 906 -4.04 7.07 39.86
C ILE A 906 -3.57 8.19 40.80
N ALA A 907 -3.61 9.44 40.34
CA ALA A 907 -3.20 10.58 41.16
C ALA A 907 -4.09 10.75 42.40
N ALA A 908 -5.41 10.68 42.25
CA ALA A 908 -6.36 10.91 43.35
C ALA A 908 -6.44 9.77 44.37
N SER A 909 -5.99 8.57 44.01
CA SER A 909 -5.95 7.42 44.93
C SER A 909 -4.64 7.30 45.70
N ASP A 910 -3.64 8.15 45.44
CA ASP A 910 -2.25 7.97 45.90
C ASP A 910 -1.63 6.66 45.38
N GLY A 911 -2.02 6.31 44.14
CA GLY A 911 -1.54 5.15 43.43
C GLY A 911 -0.30 5.39 42.58
N GLY A 912 0.08 4.36 41.82
CA GLY A 912 1.26 4.37 40.95
C GLY A 912 1.22 3.34 39.83
N VAL A 913 2.33 3.23 39.11
CA VAL A 913 2.50 2.26 38.02
C VAL A 913 3.81 1.51 38.21
N ALA A 914 3.77 0.19 38.00
CA ALA A 914 4.92 -0.69 38.14
C ALA A 914 5.00 -1.71 36.99
N ALA A 915 6.19 -2.27 36.78
CA ALA A 915 6.38 -3.36 35.81
C ALA A 915 6.13 -4.75 36.41
N ASP A 916 6.11 -4.85 37.74
CA ASP A 916 5.79 -6.07 38.46
C ASP A 916 5.08 -5.79 39.80
N ILE A 917 4.42 -6.82 40.34
CA ILE A 917 3.64 -6.69 41.58
C ILE A 917 4.55 -6.47 42.80
N ALA A 918 5.80 -6.96 42.77
CA ALA A 918 6.71 -6.79 43.89
C ALA A 918 7.12 -5.32 44.05
N GLU A 919 7.46 -4.64 42.95
CA GLU A 919 7.73 -3.20 42.92
C GLU A 919 6.52 -2.41 43.47
N ALA A 920 5.31 -2.71 42.99
CA ALA A 920 4.10 -2.03 43.45
C ALA A 920 3.87 -2.18 44.96
N LEU A 921 3.97 -3.41 45.49
CA LEU A 921 3.74 -3.67 46.91
C LEU A 921 4.85 -3.11 47.80
N GLN A 922 6.10 -3.14 47.34
CA GLN A 922 7.23 -2.56 48.08
C GLN A 922 7.10 -1.04 48.20
N ARG A 923 6.66 -0.35 47.13
CA ARG A 923 6.41 1.09 47.16
C ARG A 923 5.22 1.43 48.06
N MET A 924 4.11 0.68 47.93
CA MET A 924 2.94 0.84 48.78
C MET A 924 3.25 0.69 50.28
N ALA A 925 4.09 -0.28 50.66
CA ALA A 925 4.52 -0.43 52.05
C ALA A 925 5.46 0.69 52.49
N ALA A 926 6.48 1.01 51.68
CA ALA A 926 7.44 2.04 52.03
C ALA A 926 6.75 3.39 52.23
N GLU A 927 5.80 3.76 51.38
CA GLU A 927 5.02 5.00 51.52
C GLU A 927 4.16 5.00 52.80
N GLY A 928 3.57 3.86 53.18
CA GLY A 928 2.74 3.75 54.38
C GLY A 928 3.49 3.61 55.71
N ASP A 929 4.72 3.11 55.71
CA ASP A 929 5.56 2.92 56.92
C ASP A 929 6.49 4.12 57.19
N LEU A 930 6.75 4.95 56.18
CA LEU A 930 7.55 6.17 56.31
C LEU A 930 6.68 7.36 56.81
N ASP A 931 7.33 8.48 57.13
CA ASP A 931 6.69 9.72 57.63
C ASP A 931 5.50 10.18 56.76
N ASP A 932 4.43 10.71 57.35
CA ASP A 932 3.23 11.24 56.65
C ASP A 932 3.57 12.28 55.56
N ASN A 933 4.77 12.86 55.59
CA ASN A 933 5.25 13.83 54.61
C ASN A 933 5.95 13.21 53.38
N VAL A 934 6.02 11.88 53.28
CA VAL A 934 6.60 11.17 52.13
C VAL A 934 5.60 11.19 50.98
N VAL A 935 6.04 11.68 49.83
CA VAL A 935 5.19 11.88 48.64
C VAL A 935 5.38 10.77 47.62
N ASN A 936 6.60 10.24 47.51
CA ASN A 936 6.92 9.20 46.55
C ASN A 936 8.15 8.40 47.01
N VAL A 937 8.16 7.09 46.75
CA VAL A 937 9.33 6.23 46.88
C VAL A 937 9.75 5.70 45.52
N VAL A 938 10.84 6.23 44.97
CA VAL A 938 11.26 5.95 43.59
C VAL A 938 12.78 6.11 43.40
N ASP A 939 13.37 5.30 42.52
CA ASP A 939 14.79 5.33 42.14
C ASP A 939 15.77 5.21 43.33
N GLY A 940 15.36 4.55 44.42
CA GLY A 940 16.16 4.36 45.62
C GLY A 940 16.09 5.51 46.65
N TYR A 941 15.14 6.44 46.49
CA TYR A 941 14.96 7.57 47.40
C TYR A 941 13.52 7.66 47.92
N ALA A 942 13.39 8.07 49.18
CA ALA A 942 12.15 8.58 49.74
C ALA A 942 12.11 10.10 49.55
N TRP A 943 11.12 10.58 48.82
CA TRP A 943 10.92 12.01 48.56
C TRP A 943 9.95 12.58 49.59
N VAL A 944 10.40 13.57 50.34
CA VAL A 944 9.65 14.18 51.45
C VAL A 944 9.41 15.65 51.15
N VAL A 945 8.18 16.12 51.33
CA VAL A 945 7.81 17.53 51.11
C VAL A 945 7.29 18.11 52.42
N GLU A 946 7.92 19.19 52.90
CA GLU A 946 7.60 19.86 54.16
C GLU A 946 7.54 21.38 53.97
N LYS A 947 6.87 22.10 54.87
CA LYS A 947 6.93 23.57 54.88
C LYS A 947 8.20 24.06 55.60
N ALA A 948 8.93 24.99 54.98
CA ALA A 948 10.13 25.61 55.55
C ALA A 948 10.21 27.12 55.28
N ALA A 949 10.79 27.86 56.22
CA ALA A 949 10.98 29.30 56.07
C ALA A 949 12.25 29.62 55.27
N GLY A 950 12.08 30.36 54.17
CA GLY A 950 13.17 30.92 53.35
C GLY A 950 13.60 30.05 52.17
N GLU A 951 13.96 30.70 51.06
CA GLU A 951 14.55 30.03 49.90
C GLU A 951 16.02 29.70 50.18
N ASN A 952 16.42 28.47 49.87
CA ASN A 952 17.80 28.02 49.93
C ASN A 952 18.17 27.45 48.56
N LEU A 953 18.96 28.21 47.81
CA LEU A 953 19.40 27.92 46.44
C LEU A 953 20.71 27.12 46.40
N ALA A 954 21.13 26.51 47.53
CA ALA A 954 22.40 25.79 47.63
C ALA A 954 22.55 24.67 46.58
N ASP A 955 21.45 24.11 46.08
CA ASP A 955 21.43 23.19 44.94
C ASP A 955 20.35 23.58 43.90
N ALA A 956 20.54 24.74 43.27
CA ALA A 956 19.64 25.22 42.22
C ALA A 956 19.56 24.26 41.00
N GLY A 957 20.58 23.40 40.81
CA GLY A 957 20.62 22.40 39.74
C GLY A 957 19.65 21.24 39.96
N PHE A 958 19.46 20.82 41.22
CA PHE A 958 18.52 19.77 41.62
C PHE A 958 17.06 20.25 41.71
N ALA A 959 16.83 21.57 41.75
CA ALA A 959 15.51 22.16 41.92
C ALA A 959 14.41 21.64 40.98
N PRO A 960 14.66 21.31 39.68
CA PRO A 960 13.62 20.73 38.82
C PRO A 960 13.16 19.32 39.24
N LEU A 961 14.06 18.48 39.76
CA LEU A 961 13.71 17.16 40.30
C LEU A 961 12.83 17.33 41.56
N ALA A 962 13.24 18.23 42.46
CA ALA A 962 12.46 18.61 43.63
C ALA A 962 11.08 19.20 43.28
N ALA A 963 11.02 20.10 42.28
CA ALA A 963 9.79 20.75 41.85
C ALA A 963 8.77 19.75 41.27
N ARG A 964 9.24 18.71 40.57
CA ARG A 964 8.39 17.60 40.13
C ARG A 964 7.71 16.93 41.34
N GLN A 965 8.46 16.62 42.37
CA GLN A 965 7.94 15.96 43.58
C GLN A 965 6.98 16.85 44.37
N LEU A 966 7.22 18.17 44.40
CA LEU A 966 6.25 19.12 44.94
C LEU A 966 4.94 19.13 44.13
N ILE A 967 5.01 19.07 42.80
CA ILE A 967 3.82 18.99 41.96
C ILE A 967 3.06 17.67 42.21
N GLU A 968 3.78 16.57 42.39
CA GLU A 968 3.22 15.28 42.81
C GLU A 968 2.64 15.31 44.23
N SER A 969 2.99 16.28 45.09
CA SER A 969 2.37 16.44 46.42
C SER A 969 1.14 17.36 46.40
N LEU A 970 1.02 18.21 45.38
CA LEU A 970 -0.05 19.19 45.22
C LEU A 970 -1.23 18.67 44.38
N ARG A 971 -1.35 17.33 44.22
CA ARG A 971 -2.33 16.63 43.38
C ARG A 971 -3.73 17.25 43.58
N PRO A 972 -4.31 17.90 42.55
CA PRO A 972 -5.60 18.54 42.71
C PRO A 972 -6.73 17.51 42.79
N GLU A 973 -7.42 17.49 43.94
CA GLU A 973 -8.69 16.76 44.13
C GLU A 973 -9.76 17.24 43.12
N GLU A 974 -10.72 16.36 42.78
CA GLU A 974 -11.66 16.53 41.65
C GLU A 974 -12.68 17.68 41.75
N ASP A 975 -12.83 18.36 42.89
CA ASP A 975 -13.93 19.33 43.09
C ASP A 975 -13.69 20.72 42.46
N GLY A 976 -14.77 21.44 42.16
CA GLY A 976 -14.89 22.64 41.29
C GLY A 976 -13.97 23.86 41.54
N GLU A 977 -13.07 23.82 42.52
CA GLU A 977 -11.88 24.70 42.62
C GLU A 977 -10.72 24.24 41.70
N LYS A 978 -10.91 23.14 40.97
CA LYS A 978 -10.01 22.39 40.07
C LYS A 978 -9.07 23.25 39.23
N ILE A 979 -9.61 24.28 38.59
CA ILE A 979 -8.87 25.04 37.58
C ILE A 979 -7.82 25.96 38.23
N GLY A 980 -8.14 26.63 39.34
CA GLY A 980 -7.20 27.53 40.01
C GLY A 980 -6.03 26.79 40.66
N LYS A 981 -6.27 25.60 41.22
CA LYS A 981 -5.20 24.71 41.73
C LYS A 981 -4.29 24.23 40.59
N LEU A 982 -4.86 23.83 39.45
CA LEU A 982 -4.10 23.45 38.26
C LEU A 982 -3.27 24.61 37.69
N ASP A 983 -3.77 25.85 37.75
CA ASP A 983 -2.98 27.03 37.37
C ASP A 983 -1.77 27.23 38.30
N ALA A 984 -1.92 27.00 39.61
CA ALA A 984 -0.82 27.09 40.57
C ALA A 984 0.24 26.00 40.31
N VAL A 985 -0.19 24.77 40.03
CA VAL A 985 0.69 23.66 39.64
C VAL A 985 1.44 23.98 38.33
N ASN A 986 0.73 24.48 37.32
CA ASN A 986 1.34 24.91 36.07
C ASN A 986 2.32 26.09 36.27
N ALA A 987 2.06 27.00 37.22
CA ALA A 987 2.99 28.09 37.54
C ALA A 987 4.31 27.56 38.12
N ILE A 988 4.27 26.50 38.95
CA ILE A 988 5.48 25.81 39.43
C ILE A 988 6.22 25.19 38.23
N ALA A 989 5.51 24.50 37.35
CA ALA A 989 6.09 23.89 36.15
C ALA A 989 6.75 24.93 35.22
N GLN A 990 6.12 26.09 35.03
CA GLN A 990 6.67 27.20 34.27
C GLN A 990 7.92 27.80 34.93
N LYS A 991 7.92 27.95 36.25
CA LYS A 991 9.05 28.54 37.00
C LYS A 991 10.31 27.69 36.92
N TYR A 992 10.17 26.36 37.03
CA TYR A 992 11.30 25.43 36.98
C TYR A 992 11.53 24.83 35.58
N ALA A 993 10.76 25.26 34.59
CA ALA A 993 10.84 24.80 33.20
C ALA A 993 10.76 23.27 33.07
N ILE A 994 9.70 22.66 33.62
CA ILE A 994 9.51 21.20 33.61
C ILE A 994 8.21 20.78 32.92
N VAL A 995 8.25 19.61 32.28
CA VAL A 995 7.05 18.92 31.77
C VAL A 995 6.42 18.13 32.92
N THR A 996 5.08 18.16 33.00
CA THR A 996 4.31 17.45 34.03
C THR A 996 3.04 16.86 33.42
N PRO A 997 2.27 16.02 34.14
CA PRO A 997 0.98 15.55 33.64
C PRO A 997 -0.02 16.67 33.34
N TYR A 998 0.22 17.90 33.82
CA TYR A 998 -0.65 19.07 33.66
C TYR A 998 -0.09 20.14 32.71
N SER A 999 1.22 20.08 32.41
CA SER A 999 1.96 21.11 31.68
C SER A 999 2.84 20.52 30.59
N SER A 1000 2.78 21.08 29.39
CA SER A 1000 3.53 20.61 28.21
C SER A 1000 4.51 21.68 27.76
N MET A 1001 5.59 21.27 27.12
CA MET A 1001 6.50 22.19 26.43
C MET A 1001 6.12 22.27 24.96
N ILE A 1002 5.98 23.48 24.45
CA ILE A 1002 5.74 23.75 23.04
C ILE A 1002 6.79 24.73 22.51
N VAL A 1003 7.38 24.41 21.36
CA VAL A 1003 8.28 25.32 20.63
C VAL A 1003 7.42 26.15 19.68
N LEU A 1004 7.60 27.48 19.71
CA LEU A 1004 6.84 28.42 18.88
C LEU A 1004 7.80 29.30 18.09
N VAL A 1005 7.68 29.28 16.77
CA VAL A 1005 8.58 30.01 15.85
C VAL A 1005 8.11 31.42 15.54
N ASN A 1006 6.82 31.76 15.71
CA ASN A 1006 6.29 33.09 15.37
C ASN A 1006 5.33 33.69 16.41
N ASP A 1007 5.04 34.98 16.26
CA ASP A 1007 4.15 35.74 17.17
C ASP A 1007 2.69 35.29 17.09
N ALA A 1008 2.22 34.86 15.92
CA ALA A 1008 0.85 34.40 15.75
C ALA A 1008 0.57 33.13 16.58
N GLN A 1009 1.55 32.22 16.64
CA GLN A 1009 1.52 31.03 17.49
C GLN A 1009 1.55 31.40 18.97
N ARG A 1010 2.38 32.37 19.37
CA ARG A 1010 2.41 32.89 20.76
C ARG A 1010 1.06 33.46 21.19
N GLU A 1011 0.40 34.23 20.33
CA GLU A 1011 -0.94 34.76 20.61
C GLU A 1011 -2.05 33.70 20.54
N ALA A 1012 -1.91 32.68 19.69
CA ALA A 1012 -2.81 31.53 19.68
C ALA A 1012 -2.73 30.75 21.00
N LEU A 1013 -1.51 30.52 21.49
CA LEU A 1013 -1.28 29.87 22.79
C LEU A 1013 -1.84 30.68 23.94
N LYS A 1014 -1.59 32.00 23.97
CA LYS A 1014 -2.15 32.89 24.98
C LYS A 1014 -3.68 32.86 25.01
N ARG A 1015 -4.32 32.80 23.83
CA ARG A 1015 -5.78 32.64 23.73
C ARG A 1015 -6.25 31.28 24.22
N ALA A 1016 -5.54 30.20 23.89
CA ALA A 1016 -5.88 28.85 24.33
C ALA A 1016 -5.69 28.67 25.86
N GLU A 1017 -4.65 29.28 26.44
CA GLU A 1017 -4.40 29.34 27.88
C GLU A 1017 -5.49 30.12 28.65
N ALA A 1018 -6.25 31.00 27.98
CA ALA A 1018 -7.35 31.73 28.61
C ALA A 1018 -8.68 30.94 28.63
N GLN A 1019 -8.75 29.78 27.97
CA GLN A 1019 -9.98 28.99 27.86
C GLN A 1019 -10.23 28.13 29.11
N ALA A 1020 -11.49 27.77 29.35
CA ALA A 1020 -11.88 26.92 30.48
C ALA A 1020 -11.31 25.49 30.37
N ASN A 1021 -11.22 24.95 29.15
CA ASN A 1021 -10.70 23.60 28.85
C ASN A 1021 -9.17 23.57 28.61
N ARG A 1022 -8.41 24.54 29.11
CA ARG A 1022 -6.95 24.66 28.86
C ARG A 1022 -6.11 23.49 29.38
N PHE A 1023 -6.66 22.64 30.23
CA PHE A 1023 -6.04 21.42 30.73
C PHE A 1023 -6.62 20.15 30.10
N ASP A 1024 -7.68 20.23 29.29
CA ASP A 1024 -8.27 19.05 28.64
C ASP A 1024 -7.52 18.79 27.32
N ARG A 1025 -6.90 17.61 27.20
CA ARG A 1025 -6.36 17.08 25.94
C ARG A 1025 -7.32 16.06 25.34
N ALA A 1026 -7.23 15.86 24.02
CA ALA A 1026 -7.93 14.78 23.34
C ALA A 1026 -7.02 13.54 23.27
N VAL A 1027 -7.61 12.35 23.39
CA VAL A 1027 -6.92 11.09 23.08
C VAL A 1027 -6.51 11.09 21.60
N GLU A 1028 -5.25 10.76 21.34
CA GLU A 1028 -4.74 10.62 19.97
C GLU A 1028 -4.72 9.13 19.62
N ASP A 1029 -5.83 8.65 19.07
CA ASP A 1029 -5.96 7.29 18.54
C ASP A 1029 -5.01 7.02 17.36
N GLY A 1030 -4.65 8.07 16.62
CA GLY A 1030 -3.88 7.97 15.38
C GLY A 1030 -4.65 7.25 14.26
N GLU A 1031 -5.94 6.98 14.46
CA GLU A 1031 -6.79 6.34 13.49
C GLU A 1031 -7.27 7.38 12.49
N GLU A 1032 -6.61 7.46 11.33
CA GLU A 1032 -7.33 7.93 10.15
C GLU A 1032 -7.94 6.69 9.53
N LEU A 1033 -9.27 6.66 9.42
CA LEU A 1033 -9.92 5.72 8.53
C LEU A 1033 -9.27 5.89 7.16
N LEU A 1034 -9.02 4.78 6.47
CA LEU A 1034 -8.68 4.79 5.05
C LEU A 1034 -9.91 5.35 4.32
N ASP A 1035 -10.04 6.67 4.33
CA ASP A 1035 -11.05 7.41 3.61
C ASP A 1035 -10.72 7.37 2.12
N GLN A 1036 -11.74 7.63 1.30
CA GLN A 1036 -11.67 7.46 -0.14
C GLN A 1036 -10.40 8.05 -0.75
N ILE A 1037 -9.80 7.24 -1.61
CA ILE A 1037 -8.59 7.50 -2.38
C ILE A 1037 -8.68 8.91 -2.99
N ASN A 1038 -7.97 9.85 -2.39
CA ASN A 1038 -7.93 11.24 -2.83
C ASN A 1038 -6.49 11.58 -3.17
N GLY A 1039 -6.11 11.35 -4.42
CA GLY A 1039 -4.88 11.91 -4.98
C GLY A 1039 -3.98 10.89 -5.65
N VAL A 1040 -3.21 11.40 -6.61
CA VAL A 1040 -2.32 10.65 -7.48
C VAL A 1040 -0.95 10.54 -6.80
N GLY A 1041 -0.67 9.38 -6.20
CA GLY A 1041 0.67 8.91 -5.87
C GLY A 1041 0.96 7.65 -6.68
N VAL A 1042 2.18 7.50 -7.21
CA VAL A 1042 2.57 6.34 -8.05
C VAL A 1042 3.90 5.79 -7.55
N SER A 1043 3.94 4.50 -7.20
CA SER A 1043 5.18 3.73 -6.98
C SER A 1043 4.98 2.24 -7.29
N VAL A 1044 6.10 1.54 -7.53
CA VAL A 1044 6.26 0.32 -8.37
C VAL A 1044 6.20 -1.01 -7.59
N PRO A 1045 5.38 -2.03 -7.97
CA PRO A 1045 5.50 -3.43 -7.53
C PRO A 1045 6.71 -4.27 -8.05
N GLU A 1046 7.10 -5.28 -7.27
CA GLU A 1046 8.32 -6.09 -7.45
C GLU A 1046 8.35 -7.05 -8.68
N PRO A 1047 9.52 -7.26 -9.34
CA PRO A 1047 9.62 -7.92 -10.65
C PRO A 1047 9.69 -9.47 -10.66
N GLY A 1048 9.50 -10.14 -9.54
CA GLY A 1048 9.97 -11.52 -9.35
C GLY A 1048 9.27 -12.60 -10.19
N LEU A 1049 7.97 -12.46 -10.48
CA LEU A 1049 7.15 -13.57 -10.99
C LEU A 1049 7.19 -13.75 -12.51
N ILE A 1050 7.44 -12.67 -13.27
CA ILE A 1050 7.43 -12.70 -14.75
C ILE A 1050 8.76 -13.23 -15.31
N ILE A 1051 9.88 -12.96 -14.62
CA ILE A 1051 11.22 -13.42 -15.01
C ILE A 1051 11.31 -14.97 -14.92
N GLY A 1052 10.60 -15.58 -13.96
CA GLY A 1052 10.55 -17.04 -13.80
C GLY A 1052 9.89 -17.78 -14.96
N LEU A 1053 8.77 -17.26 -15.49
CA LEU A 1053 8.05 -17.86 -16.61
C LEU A 1053 8.81 -17.72 -17.94
N GLY A 1054 9.52 -16.60 -18.13
CA GLY A 1054 10.41 -16.39 -19.27
C GLY A 1054 11.60 -17.36 -19.28
N ALA A 1055 12.24 -17.58 -18.11
CA ALA A 1055 13.39 -18.46 -17.96
C ALA A 1055 13.04 -19.94 -18.18
N ILE A 1056 11.90 -20.43 -17.68
CA ILE A 1056 11.45 -21.82 -17.85
C ILE A 1056 11.17 -22.13 -19.33
N THR A 1057 10.60 -21.17 -20.06
CA THR A 1057 10.34 -21.30 -21.51
C THR A 1057 11.65 -21.32 -22.31
N PHE A 1058 12.64 -20.50 -21.92
CA PHE A 1058 13.96 -20.45 -22.55
C PHE A 1058 14.79 -21.73 -22.28
N ILE A 1059 14.76 -22.25 -21.05
CA ILE A 1059 15.43 -23.50 -20.66
C ILE A 1059 14.80 -24.71 -21.36
N GLY A 1060 13.46 -24.72 -21.52
CA GLY A 1060 12.76 -25.75 -22.29
C GLY A 1060 13.17 -25.79 -23.76
N ILE A 1061 13.37 -24.62 -24.37
CA ILE A 1061 13.85 -24.49 -25.76
C ILE A 1061 15.32 -24.91 -25.88
N MET A 1062 16.16 -24.59 -24.88
CA MET A 1062 17.57 -24.99 -24.86
C MET A 1062 17.79 -26.49 -24.64
N ARG A 1063 17.04 -27.15 -23.73
CA ARG A 1063 17.14 -28.61 -23.52
C ARG A 1063 16.72 -29.42 -24.74
N ARG A 1064 15.79 -28.91 -25.55
CA ARG A 1064 15.35 -29.56 -26.80
C ARG A 1064 16.43 -29.54 -27.91
N ARG A 1065 17.46 -28.68 -27.79
CA ARG A 1065 18.59 -28.62 -28.75
C ARG A 1065 19.67 -29.67 -28.47
N ARG A 1066 19.83 -30.13 -27.22
CA ARG A 1066 20.83 -31.19 -26.90
C ARG A 1066 20.40 -32.59 -27.35
N TYR A 1067 19.11 -32.85 -27.54
CA TYR A 1067 18.59 -34.16 -27.98
C TYR A 1067 18.43 -34.32 -29.50
N LYS A 1068 18.74 -33.29 -30.29
CA LYS A 1068 18.74 -33.37 -31.76
C LYS A 1068 20.14 -33.30 -32.38
N GLY A 1069 21.17 -33.33 -31.53
CA GLY A 1069 22.58 -33.37 -31.91
C GLY A 1069 23.30 -34.66 -31.50
N SER A 1070 22.56 -35.71 -31.11
CA SER A 1070 23.06 -37.08 -30.91
C SER A 1070 22.25 -38.04 -31.76
#